data_AF-A0A930WFX9-F1
#
_entry.id   AF-A0A930WFX9-F1
#
_cell.length_a   1.000
_cell.length_b   1.000
_cell.length_c   1.000
_cell.angle_alpha   90.00
_cell.angle_beta   90.00
_cell.angle_gamma   90.00
#
_symmetry.space_group_name_H-M   'P 1'
#
loop_
_entity.id
_entity.type
_entity.pdbx_description
1 polymer ?
#
loop_
_entity_poly.entity_id
_entity_poly.type
_entity_poly.pdbx_seq_one_letter_code
_entity_poly.pdbx_strand_id
1 'polypeptide(L)'
;MLESYQVEHNSQNIYFRSIVGAAEAGSRMRLGLQLRTGEPVRQVLLRLWQDQAGEQLVTLVSHDANAAQRFYTAWIELPDHGCLLWYYFIITMESGTYFYGNNAEMLGGVGALYREQPPSYQVTIYNRGAHTPDWFKNSVMYQIFPDRFARAGDTIVRKKGAVIRTDWTDDPMYLKDPDTKEIIAYDFFGGNLRGVMEKLDYLEKLGISCIYFNPVFESESNHHYDTGDYHRIDPMLGDIEDFRRLVAAARERGIRIILDGVFSHTGSNSIYFNRRKQYDSIGAYQSKESPYYSWYHFRNFPNEYDCWWNFDTLPNVNETDPSYMDFIITGEDSVLHHWMNEGIAGWRLDVIDELPPTFSKTFFAELKKRSPDAVMIGEVWEDASNKVAYGTPREYLSGNEMDSAMNYPLRSTMLDFLTGAADGALTVRRMASQIENYPKENLYAMMNLISSHDVQRAITILGDVPYYEGMPAIEQSRVRMTLDQAMLGIRRLIMATLWQMTYPGVPSVYYGDEIGMQGFKDPFNRRPYDWEHGNLEIRDWVTRFIAVRNGNDALRTGDILPLYGAGDVIAYARTIRSGYDVFNEEKEPGIFVVAFNRSRTETLTVDLDVSDFACGVFEDVFKPSRTYEVERGHLRVRIPPLFGLLLRERQEEQRYERKAGILLHPTSLPSKYGVGDFGKEAYRFVDFLADAGQKVWQILPLSPVGSSYSPYQSISAFAGNFMLIDPEPLAARGWLKEKDLFLPYEANSGFINFDRVRTFKKEILEKAFRAFRAQGAANADYRAFCEKEAYWLEDYALFHAAKKEYGGAAWTEWDAAIKRRDPDALRALRERQRDAMELDYFKQYVFHTQWNRLHDYARAKGIEILGDMPIFIAQDSADVWAHQHLFDLNEDG
;
A
#
# COMPACT_ATOMS: atom_id res chain seq x y z
N MET A 1 16.08 37.44 5.36
CA MET A 1 16.47 36.32 6.24
C MET A 1 15.45 35.23 5.99
N LEU A 2 15.89 34.06 5.53
CA LEU A 2 14.98 32.96 5.18
C LEU A 2 14.36 32.34 6.44
N GLU A 3 13.04 32.21 6.46
CA GLU A 3 12.26 31.62 7.55
C GLU A 3 11.79 30.20 7.20
N SER A 4 11.50 29.36 8.20
CA SER A 4 11.24 27.93 8.01
C SER A 4 10.02 27.64 7.10
N TYR A 5 8.94 28.41 7.21
CA TYR A 5 7.75 28.23 6.35
C TYR A 5 7.99 28.63 4.88
N GLN A 6 9.12 29.28 4.58
CA GLN A 6 9.47 29.70 3.23
C GLN A 6 10.24 28.64 2.44
N VAL A 7 10.57 27.50 3.05
CA VAL A 7 11.36 26.44 2.42
C VAL A 7 10.81 25.08 2.78
N GLU A 8 10.63 24.23 1.77
CA GLU A 8 10.05 22.91 1.97
C GLU A 8 10.69 21.86 1.05
N HIS A 9 11.10 20.75 1.64
CA HIS A 9 11.31 19.48 0.96
C HIS A 9 10.72 18.38 1.85
N ASN A 10 9.97 17.47 1.23
CA ASN A 10 9.43 16.30 1.89
C ASN A 10 9.90 15.04 1.15
N SER A 11 10.83 14.29 1.75
CA SER A 11 11.45 13.12 1.10
C SER A 11 10.46 11.96 0.88
N GLN A 12 9.32 11.97 1.57
CA GLN A 12 8.25 10.96 1.47
C GLN A 12 7.14 11.37 0.49
N ASN A 13 7.31 12.50 -0.21
CA ASN A 13 6.34 13.02 -1.17
C ASN A 13 6.94 13.05 -2.59
N ILE A 14 6.25 12.39 -3.53
CA ILE A 14 6.67 12.26 -4.93
C ILE A 14 6.90 13.61 -5.65
N TYR A 15 6.23 14.67 -5.20
CA TYR A 15 6.42 16.02 -5.71
C TYR A 15 7.87 16.49 -5.51
N PHE A 16 8.49 16.17 -4.37
CA PHE A 16 9.84 16.60 -4.01
C PHE A 16 10.93 15.56 -4.28
N ARG A 17 10.59 14.26 -4.28
CA ARG A 17 11.54 13.16 -4.47
C ARG A 17 10.93 12.07 -5.35
N SER A 18 11.57 11.73 -6.46
CA SER A 18 11.13 10.64 -7.35
C SER A 18 12.35 9.94 -7.91
N ILE A 19 12.69 8.72 -7.50
CA ILE A 19 11.90 7.71 -6.80
C ILE A 19 11.75 8.02 -5.29
N VAL A 20 10.55 7.78 -4.73
CA VAL A 20 10.30 7.87 -3.28
C VAL A 20 10.80 6.59 -2.61
N GLY A 21 11.54 6.74 -1.51
CA GLY A 21 12.15 5.62 -0.77
C GLY A 21 13.43 5.09 -1.40
N ALA A 22 13.80 3.86 -1.05
CA ALA A 22 14.97 3.16 -1.58
C ALA A 22 14.90 3.01 -3.13
N ALA A 23 16.07 3.02 -3.78
CA ALA A 23 16.17 3.07 -5.24
C ALA A 23 17.09 1.97 -5.79
N GLU A 24 16.78 1.47 -6.99
CA GLU A 24 17.61 0.49 -7.66
C GLU A 24 18.90 1.14 -8.20
N ALA A 25 20.01 0.41 -8.14
CA ALA A 25 21.29 0.80 -8.70
C ALA A 25 21.23 1.16 -10.20
N GLY A 26 21.89 2.26 -10.55
CA GLY A 26 21.93 2.83 -11.90
C GLY A 26 20.62 3.46 -12.36
N SER A 27 19.64 3.64 -11.47
CA SER A 27 18.43 4.41 -11.75
C SER A 27 18.68 5.92 -11.63
N ARG A 28 17.69 6.71 -12.03
CA ARG A 28 17.78 8.17 -12.07
C ARG A 28 16.76 8.77 -11.11
N MET A 29 17.21 9.63 -10.20
CA MET A 29 16.36 10.24 -9.17
C MET A 29 16.25 11.75 -9.38
N ARG A 30 15.04 12.29 -9.24
CA ARG A 30 14.75 13.71 -9.15
C ARG A 30 14.63 14.11 -7.68
N LEU A 31 15.35 15.15 -7.30
CA LEU A 31 15.17 15.86 -6.03
C LEU A 31 14.73 17.29 -6.28
N GLY A 32 13.90 17.82 -5.40
CA GLY A 32 13.38 19.18 -5.52
C GLY A 32 13.16 19.87 -4.18
N LEU A 33 13.21 21.19 -4.19
CA LEU A 33 13.09 22.06 -3.03
C LEU A 33 12.19 23.25 -3.40
N GLN A 34 11.13 23.48 -2.63
CA GLN A 34 10.26 24.64 -2.80
C GLN A 34 10.79 25.80 -1.97
N LEU A 35 10.94 26.98 -2.60
CA LEU A 35 11.23 28.25 -1.93
C LEU A 35 10.10 29.26 -2.17
N ARG A 36 9.70 29.97 -1.11
CA ARG A 36 8.63 30.99 -1.09
C ARG A 36 9.19 32.31 -0.53
N THR A 37 10.02 32.98 -1.31
CA THR A 37 10.71 34.21 -0.90
C THR A 37 10.81 35.19 -2.05
N GLY A 38 10.66 36.49 -1.75
CA GLY A 38 10.90 37.58 -2.69
C GLY A 38 12.37 38.03 -2.74
N GLU A 39 13.21 37.53 -1.83
CA GLU A 39 14.64 37.84 -1.82
C GLU A 39 15.37 37.09 -2.96
N PRO A 40 16.32 37.73 -3.67
CA PRO A 40 17.08 37.07 -4.72
C PRO A 40 17.87 35.85 -4.21
N VAL A 41 17.54 34.68 -4.74
CA VAL A 41 18.30 33.45 -4.55
C VAL A 41 19.46 33.42 -5.54
N ARG A 42 20.70 33.36 -5.04
CA ARG A 42 21.92 33.29 -5.88
C ARG A 42 22.17 31.89 -6.41
N GLN A 43 22.02 30.89 -5.55
CA GLN A 43 22.23 29.49 -5.90
C GLN A 43 21.48 28.58 -4.93
N VAL A 44 21.02 27.44 -5.45
CA VAL A 44 20.60 26.28 -4.66
C VAL A 44 21.45 25.10 -5.09
N LEU A 45 22.17 24.51 -4.14
CA LEU A 45 22.99 23.32 -4.35
C LEU A 45 22.38 22.15 -3.57
N LEU A 46 22.54 20.97 -4.11
CA LEU A 46 22.35 19.69 -3.44
C LEU A 46 23.75 19.15 -3.15
N ARG A 47 24.05 18.88 -1.88
CA ARG A 47 25.24 18.10 -1.51
C ARG A 47 24.83 16.65 -1.42
N LEU A 48 25.52 15.81 -2.18
CA LEU A 48 25.42 14.35 -2.16
C LEU A 48 26.75 13.77 -1.67
N TRP A 49 26.73 12.75 -0.84
CA TRP A 49 27.95 12.02 -0.49
C TRP A 49 27.67 10.58 -0.14
N GLN A 50 28.70 9.77 -0.32
CA GLN A 50 28.76 8.39 0.10
C GLN A 50 29.99 8.22 0.99
N ASP A 51 29.83 7.50 2.09
CA ASP A 51 30.94 7.19 2.99
C ASP A 51 32.06 6.48 2.22
N GLN A 52 33.31 6.90 2.45
CA GLN A 52 34.51 6.39 1.78
C GLN A 52 34.66 6.66 0.27
N ALA A 53 33.60 7.12 -0.42
CA ALA A 53 33.65 7.46 -1.86
C ALA A 53 33.73 8.97 -2.15
N GLY A 54 33.31 9.81 -1.21
CA GLY A 54 33.44 11.27 -1.28
C GLY A 54 32.12 12.01 -1.54
N GLU A 55 32.21 13.29 -1.88
CA GLU A 55 31.07 14.19 -2.04
C GLU A 55 30.97 14.82 -3.44
N GLN A 56 29.75 15.20 -3.82
CA GLN A 56 29.40 15.90 -5.05
C GLN A 56 28.42 17.04 -4.74
N LEU A 57 28.64 18.19 -5.38
CA LEU A 57 27.69 19.32 -5.37
C LEU A 57 26.96 19.40 -6.70
N VAL A 58 25.63 19.34 -6.67
CA VAL A 58 24.76 19.44 -7.85
C VAL A 58 23.98 20.73 -7.77
N THR A 59 24.00 21.55 -8.83
CA THR A 59 23.21 22.78 -8.89
C THR A 59 21.76 22.46 -9.24
N LEU A 60 20.80 22.93 -8.45
CA LEU A 60 19.38 22.84 -8.80
C LEU A 60 18.96 24.05 -9.63
N VAL A 61 18.05 23.81 -10.56
CA VAL A 61 17.49 24.84 -11.45
C VAL A 61 15.99 24.99 -11.21
N SER A 62 15.49 26.21 -11.38
CA SER A 62 14.05 26.53 -11.34
C SER A 62 13.64 27.06 -12.70
N HIS A 63 12.51 26.56 -13.22
CA HIS A 63 11.90 27.05 -14.46
C HIS A 63 10.66 27.92 -14.20
N ASP A 64 10.31 28.16 -12.94
CA ASP A 64 9.17 28.97 -12.56
C ASP A 64 9.40 30.45 -12.90
N ALA A 65 8.43 31.02 -13.63
CA ALA A 65 8.40 32.45 -13.94
C ALA A 65 8.00 33.32 -12.73
N ASN A 66 7.39 32.72 -11.70
CA ASN A 66 6.97 33.43 -10.50
C ASN A 66 8.19 33.71 -9.59
N ALA A 67 8.51 34.99 -9.41
CA ALA A 67 9.64 35.38 -8.57
C ALA A 67 9.43 35.08 -7.07
N ALA A 68 8.19 35.01 -6.59
CA ALA A 68 7.87 34.86 -5.17
C ALA A 68 7.77 33.41 -4.70
N GLN A 69 7.56 32.47 -5.64
CA GLN A 69 7.54 31.03 -5.36
C GLN A 69 8.26 30.28 -6.48
N ARG A 70 9.36 29.60 -6.13
CA ARG A 70 10.23 28.89 -7.07
C ARG A 70 10.48 27.47 -6.60
N PHE A 71 10.27 26.50 -7.47
CA PHE A 71 10.60 25.10 -7.27
C PHE A 71 11.91 24.78 -7.98
N TYR A 72 12.93 24.49 -7.18
CA TYR A 72 14.25 24.11 -7.66
C TYR A 72 14.31 22.59 -7.77
N THR A 73 14.87 22.05 -8.85
CA THR A 73 15.01 20.61 -9.04
C THR A 73 16.30 20.24 -9.77
N ALA A 74 16.77 19.01 -9.54
CA ALA A 74 17.84 18.37 -10.29
C ALA A 74 17.55 16.88 -10.47
N TRP A 75 18.00 16.33 -11.60
CA TRP A 75 18.09 14.88 -11.84
C TRP A 75 19.51 14.42 -11.51
N ILE A 76 19.61 13.33 -10.75
CA ILE A 76 20.87 12.72 -10.32
C ILE A 76 20.92 11.28 -10.84
N GLU A 77 22.07 10.89 -11.37
CA GLU A 77 22.37 9.49 -11.70
C GLU A 77 22.81 8.81 -10.41
N LEU A 78 22.16 7.71 -10.05
CA LEU A 78 22.54 6.94 -8.87
C LEU A 78 23.71 5.97 -9.21
N PRO A 79 24.58 5.67 -8.24
CA PRO A 79 25.58 4.60 -8.34
C PRO A 79 25.03 3.32 -8.97
N ASP A 80 25.87 2.65 -9.76
CA ASP A 80 25.58 1.40 -10.47
C ASP A 80 25.71 0.13 -9.60
N HIS A 81 25.96 0.32 -8.30
CA HIS A 81 26.03 -0.70 -7.27
C HIS A 81 25.23 -0.26 -6.04
N GLY A 82 24.82 -1.23 -5.22
CA GLY A 82 24.16 -0.97 -3.96
C GLY A 82 25.10 -0.31 -2.95
N CYS A 83 24.64 0.77 -2.34
CA CYS A 83 25.35 1.54 -1.32
C CYS A 83 24.38 2.48 -0.57
N LEU A 84 24.91 3.28 0.35
CA LEU A 84 24.16 4.37 1.00
C LEU A 84 24.60 5.73 0.48
N LEU A 85 23.60 6.52 0.05
CA LEU A 85 23.80 7.88 -0.41
C LEU A 85 23.08 8.86 0.52
N TRP A 86 23.77 9.92 0.89
CA TRP A 86 23.26 10.94 1.80
C TRP A 86 23.10 12.28 1.09
N TYR A 87 22.11 13.08 1.48
CA TYR A 87 21.93 14.42 0.91
C TYR A 87 21.34 15.49 1.84
N TYR A 88 21.64 16.75 1.53
CA TYR A 88 20.92 17.94 1.99
C TYR A 88 21.09 19.11 0.99
N PHE A 89 20.30 20.17 1.17
CA PHE A 89 20.33 21.35 0.31
C PHE A 89 21.11 22.50 0.95
N ILE A 90 21.83 23.27 0.13
CA ILE A 90 22.53 24.50 0.48
C ILE A 90 21.90 25.63 -0.33
N ILE A 91 21.41 26.66 0.35
CA ILE A 91 20.68 27.78 -0.25
C ILE A 91 21.50 29.04 0.00
N THR A 92 21.98 29.67 -1.06
CA THR A 92 22.76 30.92 -0.98
C THR A 92 21.91 32.09 -1.44
N MET A 93 21.71 33.05 -0.54
CA MET A 93 20.93 34.28 -0.76
C MET A 93 21.78 35.51 -0.42
N GLU A 94 21.25 36.71 -0.62
CA GLU A 94 21.95 37.94 -0.22
C GLU A 94 22.13 38.03 1.30
N SER A 95 21.14 37.55 2.06
CA SER A 95 21.15 37.56 3.53
C SER A 95 22.04 36.47 4.17
N GLY A 96 22.57 35.53 3.37
CA GLY A 96 23.52 34.51 3.84
C GLY A 96 23.31 33.14 3.20
N THR A 97 24.06 32.17 3.72
CA THR A 97 23.92 30.75 3.35
C THR A 97 23.07 30.03 4.41
N TYR A 98 22.15 29.21 3.93
CA TYR A 98 21.25 28.40 4.72
C TYR A 98 21.35 26.94 4.28
N PHE A 99 21.00 26.03 5.18
CA PHE A 99 20.99 24.60 4.88
C PHE A 99 19.60 24.04 5.14
N TYR A 100 19.10 23.18 4.25
CA TYR A 100 17.85 22.47 4.48
C TYR A 100 18.12 20.97 4.42
N GLY A 101 17.87 20.27 5.52
CA GLY A 101 18.18 18.85 5.65
C GLY A 101 17.03 18.09 6.30
N ASN A 102 17.35 16.88 6.73
CA ASN A 102 16.44 16.02 7.47
C ASN A 102 16.11 16.67 8.82
N ASN A 103 14.99 16.25 9.43
CA ASN A 103 14.60 16.74 10.74
C ASN A 103 15.55 16.24 11.85
N ALA A 104 15.44 16.84 13.04
CA ALA A 104 16.29 16.53 14.18
C ALA A 104 16.17 15.07 14.65
N GLU A 105 15.02 14.43 14.42
CA GLU A 105 14.78 13.03 14.72
C GLU A 105 15.30 12.06 13.64
N MET A 106 15.77 12.59 12.50
CA MET A 106 16.32 11.83 11.37
C MET A 106 15.33 10.85 10.71
N LEU A 107 14.03 11.13 10.78
CA LEU A 107 12.97 10.22 10.30
C LEU A 107 12.55 10.43 8.83
N GLY A 108 13.27 11.28 8.07
CA GLY A 108 12.87 11.66 6.72
C GLY A 108 11.57 12.49 6.72
N GLY A 109 10.85 12.50 5.61
CA GLY A 109 9.63 13.31 5.46
C GLY A 109 9.95 14.80 5.33
N VAL A 110 9.17 15.65 6.02
CA VAL A 110 9.39 17.11 6.01
C VAL A 110 10.67 17.46 6.78
N GLY A 111 11.52 18.25 6.14
CA GLY A 111 12.79 18.70 6.70
C GLY A 111 12.73 19.93 7.59
N ALA A 112 13.92 20.41 7.93
CA ALA A 112 14.09 21.64 8.69
C ALA A 112 15.18 22.54 8.10
N LEU A 113 15.08 23.83 8.40
CA LEU A 113 16.03 24.88 8.01
C LEU A 113 17.09 25.09 9.11
N TYR A 114 18.35 25.15 8.72
CA TYR A 114 19.52 25.25 9.58
C TYR A 114 20.47 26.37 9.14
N ARG A 115 21.29 26.84 10.09
CA ARG A 115 22.37 27.82 9.85
C ARG A 115 23.73 27.17 9.61
N GLU A 116 23.85 25.91 9.99
CA GLU A 116 25.03 25.06 9.86
C GLU A 116 24.63 23.73 9.22
N GLN A 117 25.60 22.82 9.10
CA GLN A 117 25.39 21.53 8.46
C GLN A 117 24.25 20.76 9.15
N PRO A 118 23.21 20.35 8.40
CA PRO A 118 22.02 19.73 8.98
C PRO A 118 22.17 18.20 9.06
N PRO A 119 21.28 17.52 9.81
CA PRO A 119 21.05 16.10 9.63
C PRO A 119 20.68 15.81 8.17
N SER A 120 21.09 14.64 7.70
CA SER A 120 21.07 14.32 6.27
C SER A 120 19.95 13.36 5.94
N TYR A 121 19.39 13.48 4.74
CA TYR A 121 18.48 12.47 4.22
C TYR A 121 19.27 11.28 3.69
N GLN A 122 18.65 10.11 3.75
CA GLN A 122 19.20 8.86 3.25
C GLN A 122 18.51 8.43 1.95
N VAL A 123 19.30 7.80 1.08
CA VAL A 123 18.84 7.00 -0.04
C VAL A 123 19.55 5.66 0.03
N THR A 124 18.81 4.61 0.39
CA THR A 124 19.31 3.24 0.29
C THR A 124 19.28 2.82 -1.16
N ILE A 125 20.44 2.50 -1.73
CA ILE A 125 20.57 2.00 -3.08
C ILE A 125 20.78 0.49 -3.00
N TYR A 126 19.94 -0.28 -3.68
CA TYR A 126 20.03 -1.74 -3.73
C TYR A 126 20.47 -2.20 -5.11
N ASN A 127 21.22 -3.31 -5.16
CA ASN A 127 21.68 -3.90 -6.41
C ASN A 127 20.53 -4.22 -7.36
N ARG A 128 20.74 -3.99 -8.65
CA ARG A 128 19.76 -4.35 -9.69
C ARG A 128 19.43 -5.84 -9.62
N GLY A 129 18.14 -6.15 -9.62
CA GLY A 129 17.65 -7.53 -9.51
C GLY A 129 17.85 -8.18 -8.15
N ALA A 130 18.16 -7.41 -7.09
CA ALA A 130 18.10 -7.92 -5.73
C ALA A 130 16.69 -8.47 -5.45
N HIS A 131 16.63 -9.67 -4.88
CA HIS A 131 15.39 -10.40 -4.69
C HIS A 131 15.44 -11.22 -3.40
N THR A 132 14.39 -11.13 -2.60
CA THR A 132 14.20 -11.91 -1.37
C THR A 132 13.18 -13.03 -1.61
N PRO A 133 13.26 -14.17 -0.91
CA PRO A 133 12.42 -15.32 -1.23
C PRO A 133 10.91 -15.07 -1.09
N ASP A 134 10.13 -15.32 -2.14
CA ASP A 134 8.69 -15.01 -2.15
C ASP A 134 7.87 -15.83 -1.16
N TRP A 135 8.23 -17.10 -0.97
CA TRP A 135 7.59 -17.95 0.04
C TRP A 135 7.73 -17.31 1.44
N PHE A 136 8.85 -16.63 1.70
CA PHE A 136 9.14 -16.02 2.99
C PHE A 136 8.26 -14.79 3.22
N LYS A 137 8.14 -13.89 2.23
CA LYS A 137 7.24 -12.72 2.26
C LYS A 137 5.78 -13.12 2.58
N ASN A 138 5.37 -14.32 2.15
CA ASN A 138 4.03 -14.87 2.35
C ASN A 138 3.87 -15.70 3.63
N SER A 139 4.92 -15.85 4.43
CA SER A 139 4.92 -16.74 5.59
C SER A 139 4.41 -16.08 6.87
N VAL A 140 4.03 -16.95 7.82
CA VAL A 140 3.96 -16.64 9.25
C VAL A 140 4.96 -17.54 9.95
N MET A 141 5.93 -16.91 10.61
CA MET A 141 7.02 -17.57 11.31
C MET A 141 6.65 -17.85 12.77
N TYR A 142 7.14 -18.96 13.29
CA TYR A 142 7.05 -19.33 14.70
C TYR A 142 8.44 -19.66 15.24
N GLN A 143 8.92 -18.86 16.21
CA GLN A 143 10.22 -19.03 16.84
C GLN A 143 10.12 -20.02 18.00
N ILE A 144 10.95 -21.07 17.98
CA ILE A 144 10.99 -22.14 18.98
C ILE A 144 12.34 -22.17 19.69
N PHE A 145 12.29 -22.16 21.03
CA PHE A 145 13.41 -22.55 21.87
C PHE A 145 13.31 -24.07 22.18
N PRO A 146 14.15 -24.93 21.59
CA PRO A 146 13.91 -26.38 21.52
C PRO A 146 13.71 -27.07 22.88
N ASP A 147 14.58 -26.82 23.86
CA ASP A 147 14.53 -27.45 25.20
C ASP A 147 13.23 -27.14 25.96
N ARG A 148 12.48 -26.11 25.54
CA ARG A 148 11.37 -25.52 26.30
C ARG A 148 10.03 -25.64 25.61
N PHE A 149 9.97 -26.16 24.39
CA PHE A 149 8.72 -26.19 23.62
C PHE A 149 7.90 -27.45 23.86
N ALA A 150 8.48 -28.63 23.61
CA ALA A 150 7.78 -29.90 23.79
C ALA A 150 8.78 -31.03 24.00
N ARG A 151 8.47 -31.94 24.93
CA ARG A 151 9.24 -33.13 25.25
C ARG A 151 8.49 -34.39 24.81
N ALA A 152 9.10 -35.20 23.97
CA ALA A 152 8.63 -36.55 23.68
C ALA A 152 9.48 -37.59 24.42
N GLY A 153 8.82 -38.53 25.11
CA GLY A 153 9.45 -39.62 25.85
C GLY A 153 10.05 -39.21 27.20
N ASP A 154 10.46 -40.23 27.98
CA ASP A 154 10.96 -40.09 29.36
C ASP A 154 12.45 -40.43 29.50
N THR A 155 13.19 -40.47 28.38
CA THR A 155 14.60 -40.86 28.40
C THR A 155 15.47 -39.72 28.90
N ILE A 156 16.20 -39.94 29.99
CA ILE A 156 17.15 -38.97 30.52
C ILE A 156 18.48 -39.11 29.77
N VAL A 157 18.79 -38.15 28.91
CA VAL A 157 20.11 -38.06 28.27
C VAL A 157 21.12 -37.56 29.29
N ARG A 158 22.22 -38.31 29.44
CA ARG A 158 23.30 -37.93 30.36
C ARG A 158 24.23 -36.93 29.66
N LYS A 159 24.24 -35.70 30.14
CA LYS A 159 25.14 -34.63 29.69
C LYS A 159 25.91 -34.08 30.89
N LYS A 160 27.23 -33.93 30.75
CA LYS A 160 28.10 -33.46 31.84
C LYS A 160 27.78 -31.99 32.14
N GLY A 161 27.62 -31.63 33.42
CA GLY A 161 27.28 -30.25 33.81
C GLY A 161 25.81 -29.87 33.57
N ALA A 162 24.96 -30.81 33.12
CA ALA A 162 23.53 -30.58 32.96
C ALA A 162 22.75 -30.90 34.23
N VAL A 163 21.78 -30.05 34.57
CA VAL A 163 20.78 -30.29 35.61
C VAL A 163 19.44 -30.55 34.94
N ILE A 164 18.94 -31.79 35.07
CA ILE A 164 17.70 -32.19 34.41
C ILE A 164 16.52 -31.86 35.30
N ARG A 165 15.60 -31.05 34.77
CA ARG A 165 14.31 -30.75 35.39
C ARG A 165 13.33 -31.86 35.07
N THR A 166 12.81 -32.50 36.12
CA THR A 166 11.81 -33.56 35.96
C THR A 166 10.41 -32.98 35.75
N ASP A 167 10.12 -31.86 36.40
CA ASP A 167 8.86 -31.13 36.27
C ASP A 167 8.93 -30.11 35.14
N TRP A 168 7.95 -30.13 34.24
CA TRP A 168 7.85 -29.19 33.12
C TRP A 168 7.38 -27.80 33.57
N THR A 169 6.84 -27.67 34.78
CA THR A 169 6.30 -26.42 35.33
C THR A 169 7.32 -25.63 36.16
N ASP A 170 8.53 -26.16 36.33
CA ASP A 170 9.62 -25.50 37.06
C ASP A 170 10.05 -24.18 36.39
N ASP A 171 10.46 -23.21 37.21
CA ASP A 171 11.08 -21.98 36.71
C ASP A 171 12.54 -22.25 36.26
N PRO A 172 12.97 -21.66 35.13
CA PRO A 172 14.34 -21.83 34.65
C PRO A 172 15.34 -21.11 35.56
N MET A 173 16.51 -21.72 35.76
CA MET A 173 17.53 -21.23 36.67
C MET A 173 18.94 -21.60 36.21
N TYR A 174 19.79 -20.59 36.07
CA TYR A 174 21.24 -20.77 35.93
C TYR A 174 21.89 -20.96 37.30
N LEU A 175 22.59 -22.07 37.49
CA LEU A 175 23.38 -22.33 38.69
C LEU A 175 24.72 -21.63 38.53
N LYS A 176 24.92 -20.56 39.32
CA LYS A 176 26.13 -19.75 39.30
C LYS A 176 27.01 -20.05 40.51
N ASP A 177 28.32 -20.05 40.30
CA ASP A 177 29.30 -20.08 41.37
C ASP A 177 29.16 -18.82 42.25
N PRO A 178 29.15 -18.93 43.59
CA PRO A 178 28.96 -17.79 44.48
C PRO A 178 30.05 -16.72 44.38
N ASP A 179 31.29 -17.12 44.09
CA ASP A 179 32.46 -16.24 44.13
C ASP A 179 32.76 -15.64 42.76
N THR A 180 32.84 -16.48 41.73
CA THR A 180 33.19 -16.09 40.35
C THR A 180 31.98 -15.59 39.55
N LYS A 181 30.75 -15.91 39.98
CA LYS A 181 29.48 -15.67 39.27
C LYS A 181 29.37 -16.40 37.92
N GLU A 182 30.32 -17.25 37.57
CA GLU A 182 30.29 -18.11 36.39
C GLU A 182 29.17 -19.14 36.49
N ILE A 183 28.61 -19.54 35.34
CA ILE A 183 27.60 -20.61 35.30
C ILE A 183 28.33 -21.96 35.43
N ILE A 184 28.04 -22.68 36.50
CA ILE A 184 28.64 -24.00 36.80
C ILE A 184 27.79 -25.16 36.28
N ALA A 185 26.49 -24.93 36.08
CA ALA A 185 25.59 -25.91 35.50
C ALA A 185 24.38 -25.22 34.83
N TYR A 186 23.97 -25.79 33.70
CA TYR A 186 22.79 -25.35 32.95
C TYR A 186 21.63 -26.30 33.18
N ASP A 187 20.41 -25.76 33.25
CA ASP A 187 19.21 -26.55 33.42
C ASP A 187 18.58 -26.96 32.08
N PHE A 188 18.08 -28.19 32.01
CA PHE A 188 17.44 -28.75 30.82
C PHE A 188 16.08 -29.33 31.21
N PHE A 189 15.05 -28.99 30.46
CA PHE A 189 13.69 -29.50 30.66
C PHE A 189 13.40 -30.73 29.79
N GLY A 190 14.28 -30.99 28.81
CA GLY A 190 14.24 -32.17 27.95
C GLY A 190 13.34 -32.00 26.74
N GLY A 191 13.02 -30.75 26.35
CA GLY A 191 12.39 -30.50 25.07
C GLY A 191 13.29 -30.97 23.93
N ASN A 192 12.70 -31.58 22.90
CA ASN A 192 13.44 -32.29 21.87
C ASN A 192 12.75 -32.23 20.50
N LEU A 193 13.49 -32.56 19.43
CA LEU A 193 13.02 -32.45 18.04
C LEU A 193 11.79 -33.33 17.78
N ARG A 194 11.72 -34.51 18.43
CA ARG A 194 10.55 -35.40 18.36
C ARG A 194 9.31 -34.77 19.00
N GLY A 195 9.48 -34.08 20.12
CA GLY A 195 8.41 -33.31 20.77
C GLY A 195 7.89 -32.21 19.87
N VAL A 196 8.77 -31.49 19.16
CA VAL A 196 8.34 -30.49 18.16
C VAL A 196 7.58 -31.16 17.01
N MET A 197 8.06 -32.30 16.53
CA MET A 197 7.40 -33.07 15.46
C MET A 197 5.96 -33.48 15.83
N GLU A 198 5.71 -33.89 17.08
CA GLU A 198 4.36 -34.21 17.60
C GLU A 198 3.42 -32.99 17.66
N LYS A 199 3.96 -31.77 17.59
CA LYS A 199 3.20 -30.51 17.65
C LYS A 199 3.08 -29.81 16.30
N LEU A 200 3.56 -30.40 15.21
CA LEU A 200 3.40 -29.80 13.88
C LEU A 200 1.93 -29.59 13.49
N ASP A 201 1.02 -30.51 13.87
CA ASP A 201 -0.42 -30.35 13.63
C ASP A 201 -1.00 -29.14 14.39
N TYR A 202 -0.44 -28.79 15.54
CA TYR A 202 -0.83 -27.59 16.28
C TYR A 202 -0.40 -26.33 15.52
N LEU A 203 0.85 -26.30 15.03
CA LEU A 203 1.40 -25.16 14.29
C LEU A 203 0.70 -24.97 12.93
N GLU A 204 0.41 -26.05 12.22
CA GLU A 204 -0.35 -26.02 10.97
C GLU A 204 -1.76 -25.45 11.18
N LYS A 205 -2.48 -25.91 12.22
CA LYS A 205 -3.82 -25.39 12.58
C LYS A 205 -3.80 -23.92 12.96
N LEU A 206 -2.70 -23.45 13.58
CA LEU A 206 -2.51 -22.04 13.87
C LEU A 206 -2.27 -21.21 12.59
N GLY A 207 -1.84 -21.85 11.50
CA GLY A 207 -1.56 -21.24 10.19
C GLY A 207 -0.09 -20.87 9.99
N ILE A 208 0.82 -21.50 10.74
CA ILE A 208 2.27 -21.31 10.63
C ILE A 208 2.80 -22.01 9.37
N SER A 209 3.72 -21.33 8.66
CA SER A 209 4.39 -21.87 7.47
C SER A 209 5.92 -21.83 7.55
N CYS A 210 6.48 -21.26 8.62
CA CYS A 210 7.91 -21.25 8.86
C CYS A 210 8.20 -21.43 10.35
N ILE A 211 9.15 -22.31 10.70
CA ILE A 211 9.71 -22.46 12.04
C ILE A 211 11.13 -21.89 12.02
N TYR A 212 11.43 -21.05 12.99
CA TYR A 212 12.79 -20.63 13.29
C TYR A 212 13.21 -21.26 14.62
N PHE A 213 14.29 -22.05 14.60
CA PHE A 213 14.87 -22.59 15.82
C PHE A 213 16.00 -21.70 16.32
N ASN A 214 15.99 -21.39 17.61
CA ASN A 214 17.22 -21.11 18.35
C ASN A 214 18.24 -22.26 18.17
N PRO A 215 19.54 -22.07 18.48
CA PRO A 215 20.57 -23.01 18.06
C PRO A 215 20.29 -24.44 18.53
N VAL A 216 20.55 -25.41 17.64
CA VAL A 216 20.26 -26.84 17.85
C VAL A 216 21.52 -27.70 17.89
N PHE A 217 22.69 -27.09 17.69
CA PHE A 217 23.96 -27.79 17.59
C PHE A 217 24.49 -28.19 18.96
N GLU A 218 25.33 -29.23 19.00
CA GLU A 218 25.94 -29.74 20.22
C GLU A 218 26.64 -28.61 20.98
N SER A 219 26.34 -28.46 22.27
CA SER A 219 26.89 -27.40 23.14
C SER A 219 27.00 -27.88 24.60
N GLU A 220 27.47 -27.06 25.54
CA GLU A 220 27.35 -27.39 26.98
C GLU A 220 26.05 -26.86 27.59
N SER A 221 25.60 -25.69 27.15
CA SER A 221 24.43 -25.00 27.70
C SER A 221 23.09 -25.48 27.16
N ASN A 222 22.00 -24.91 27.72
CA ASN A 222 20.63 -25.08 27.23
C ASN A 222 20.23 -24.11 26.11
N HIS A 223 21.02 -23.07 25.87
CA HIS A 223 20.77 -22.05 24.84
C HIS A 223 21.54 -22.32 23.55
N HIS A 224 22.55 -23.18 23.62
CA HIS A 224 23.31 -23.73 22.49
C HIS A 224 24.18 -22.73 21.68
N TYR A 225 24.20 -21.44 22.05
CA TYR A 225 25.15 -20.44 21.50
C TYR A 225 26.64 -20.75 21.80
N ASP A 226 26.94 -21.54 22.82
CA ASP A 226 28.28 -22.05 23.12
C ASP A 226 28.62 -23.29 22.29
N THR A 227 28.56 -23.17 20.95
CA THR A 227 28.63 -24.32 20.04
C THR A 227 29.90 -25.15 20.24
N GLY A 228 29.68 -26.43 20.49
CA GLY A 228 30.68 -27.47 20.68
C GLY A 228 31.09 -28.15 19.37
N ASP A 229 30.12 -28.52 18.54
CA ASP A 229 30.31 -29.10 17.20
C ASP A 229 29.16 -28.62 16.28
N TYR A 230 29.50 -28.01 15.14
CA TYR A 230 28.53 -27.41 14.22
C TYR A 230 27.84 -28.43 13.31
N HIS A 231 28.43 -29.62 13.14
CA HIS A 231 27.92 -30.67 12.25
C HIS A 231 27.05 -31.69 13.00
N ARG A 232 26.77 -31.44 14.28
CA ARG A 232 26.07 -32.39 15.15
C ARG A 232 24.92 -31.73 15.90
N ILE A 233 23.74 -32.35 15.86
CA ILE A 233 22.61 -32.01 16.73
C ILE A 233 22.98 -32.29 18.18
N ASP A 234 22.60 -31.40 19.09
CA ASP A 234 22.81 -31.63 20.52
C ASP A 234 22.13 -32.92 20.97
N PRO A 235 22.86 -33.84 21.64
CA PRO A 235 22.30 -35.10 22.11
C PRO A 235 21.07 -34.96 23.00
N MET A 236 20.87 -33.80 23.64
CA MET A 236 19.68 -33.53 24.45
C MET A 236 18.43 -33.26 23.61
N LEU A 237 18.60 -32.78 22.38
CA LEU A 237 17.52 -32.51 21.43
C LEU A 237 17.21 -33.69 20.53
N GLY A 238 18.18 -34.60 20.31
CA GLY A 238 18.02 -35.82 19.51
C GLY A 238 19.27 -36.13 18.69
N ASP A 239 19.05 -36.63 17.47
CA ASP A 239 20.11 -36.89 16.50
C ASP A 239 19.75 -36.36 15.10
N ILE A 240 20.64 -36.59 14.13
CA ILE A 240 20.44 -36.15 12.74
C ILE A 240 19.25 -36.85 12.06
N GLU A 241 18.92 -38.08 12.45
CA GLU A 241 17.78 -38.81 11.88
C GLU A 241 16.46 -38.23 12.38
N ASP A 242 16.39 -37.86 13.66
CA ASP A 242 15.26 -37.13 14.22
C ASP A 242 15.08 -35.77 13.54
N PHE A 243 16.18 -35.06 13.23
CA PHE A 243 16.13 -33.82 12.47
C PHE A 243 15.59 -34.04 11.04
N ARG A 244 16.11 -35.02 10.31
CA ARG A 244 15.62 -35.37 8.96
C ARG A 244 14.13 -35.70 8.94
N ARG A 245 13.65 -36.46 9.93
CA ARG A 245 12.22 -36.78 10.08
C ARG A 245 11.39 -35.53 10.36
N LEU A 246 11.87 -34.64 11.23
CA LEU A 246 11.20 -33.37 11.51
C LEU A 246 11.09 -32.50 10.24
N VAL A 247 12.18 -32.35 9.49
CA VAL A 247 12.20 -31.59 8.22
C VAL A 247 11.20 -32.18 7.21
N ALA A 248 11.18 -33.51 7.07
CA ALA A 248 10.24 -34.18 6.17
C ALA A 248 8.78 -33.96 6.60
N ALA A 249 8.47 -34.17 7.89
CA ALA A 249 7.11 -34.00 8.42
C ALA A 249 6.63 -32.55 8.38
N ALA A 250 7.52 -31.58 8.57
CA ALA A 250 7.23 -30.15 8.44
C ALA A 250 6.93 -29.80 6.98
N ARG A 251 7.74 -30.31 6.04
CA ARG A 251 7.55 -30.10 4.60
C ARG A 251 6.21 -30.63 4.10
N GLU A 252 5.76 -31.79 4.58
CA GLU A 252 4.44 -32.36 4.25
C GLU A 252 3.27 -31.43 4.63
N ARG A 253 3.46 -30.58 5.65
CA ARG A 253 2.49 -29.58 6.12
C ARG A 253 2.73 -28.18 5.55
N GLY A 254 3.65 -28.04 4.59
CA GLY A 254 4.03 -26.74 4.04
C GLY A 254 4.83 -25.85 5.00
N ILE A 255 5.40 -26.42 6.06
CA ILE A 255 6.22 -25.69 7.05
C ILE A 255 7.69 -25.81 6.68
N ARG A 256 8.37 -24.68 6.53
CA ARG A 256 9.82 -24.60 6.31
C ARG A 256 10.57 -24.38 7.62
N ILE A 257 11.85 -24.77 7.67
CA ILE A 257 12.68 -24.67 8.88
C ILE A 257 13.89 -23.77 8.62
N ILE A 258 14.15 -22.84 9.52
CA ILE A 258 15.32 -21.95 9.56
C ILE A 258 16.10 -22.27 10.84
N LEU A 259 17.43 -22.34 10.72
CA LEU A 259 18.33 -22.56 11.87
C LEU A 259 19.09 -21.28 12.22
N ASP A 260 19.52 -21.21 13.48
CA ASP A 260 20.41 -20.18 14.00
C ASP A 260 21.88 -20.54 13.75
N GLY A 261 22.63 -19.61 13.16
CA GLY A 261 24.05 -19.73 12.81
C GLY A 261 24.90 -18.83 13.69
N VAL A 262 25.61 -19.44 14.64
CA VAL A 262 26.47 -18.74 15.62
C VAL A 262 27.92 -18.83 15.17
N PHE A 263 28.38 -17.83 14.42
CA PHE A 263 29.68 -17.88 13.72
C PHE A 263 30.71 -16.83 14.18
N SER A 264 30.37 -15.97 15.16
CA SER A 264 31.31 -14.99 15.73
C SER A 264 32.18 -15.58 16.85
N HIS A 265 31.71 -16.67 17.46
CA HIS A 265 32.37 -17.35 18.56
C HIS A 265 31.99 -18.83 18.62
N THR A 266 32.77 -19.59 19.38
CA THR A 266 32.49 -21.00 19.70
C THR A 266 32.40 -21.19 21.21
N GLY A 267 31.93 -22.34 21.69
CA GLY A 267 32.10 -22.70 23.10
C GLY A 267 33.57 -22.96 23.47
N SER A 268 34.00 -22.53 24.65
CA SER A 268 35.36 -22.78 25.16
C SER A 268 35.70 -24.27 25.30
N ASN A 269 34.68 -25.12 25.43
CA ASN A 269 34.87 -26.57 25.47
C ASN A 269 34.50 -27.24 24.15
N SER A 270 34.49 -26.52 23.02
CA SER A 270 34.24 -27.06 21.68
C SER A 270 35.34 -28.02 21.20
N ILE A 271 35.06 -28.77 20.14
CA ILE A 271 36.08 -29.61 19.48
C ILE A 271 37.24 -28.78 18.93
N TYR A 272 36.99 -27.51 18.62
CA TYR A 272 37.94 -26.56 18.04
C TYR A 272 38.84 -25.91 19.10
N PHE A 273 38.29 -25.51 20.26
CA PHE A 273 39.04 -24.84 21.34
C PHE A 273 39.51 -25.82 22.43
N ASN A 274 38.63 -26.73 22.85
CA ASN A 274 38.84 -27.86 23.75
C ASN A 274 39.53 -27.55 25.10
N ARG A 275 39.14 -26.46 25.78
CA ARG A 275 39.76 -25.97 27.03
C ARG A 275 39.84 -27.03 28.14
N ARG A 276 38.76 -27.79 28.38
CA ARG A 276 38.68 -28.82 29.43
C ARG A 276 38.95 -30.25 28.95
N LYS A 277 39.50 -30.43 27.75
CA LYS A 277 39.78 -31.75 27.15
C LYS A 277 38.55 -32.66 27.13
N GLN A 278 37.46 -32.12 26.60
CA GLN A 278 36.19 -32.83 26.41
C GLN A 278 36.23 -33.75 25.19
N TYR A 279 36.98 -33.36 24.16
CA TYR A 279 37.18 -34.14 22.93
C TYR A 279 38.57 -34.76 22.90
N ASP A 280 38.71 -35.88 22.19
CA ASP A 280 39.99 -36.57 22.01
C ASP A 280 40.94 -35.82 21.07
N SER A 281 40.40 -34.96 20.20
CA SER A 281 41.18 -34.08 19.30
C SER A 281 41.88 -32.96 20.06
N ILE A 282 43.00 -32.48 19.49
CA ILE A 282 43.74 -31.35 20.03
C ILE A 282 43.05 -30.06 19.63
N GLY A 283 42.58 -29.29 20.60
CA GLY A 283 41.98 -27.97 20.38
C GLY A 283 42.98 -26.81 20.50
N ALA A 284 42.59 -25.64 20.01
CA ALA A 284 43.43 -24.44 19.96
C ALA A 284 43.97 -23.99 21.32
N TYR A 285 43.21 -24.16 22.42
CA TYR A 285 43.68 -23.82 23.77
C TYR A 285 44.80 -24.75 24.26
N GLN A 286 44.84 -25.99 23.77
CA GLN A 286 45.73 -27.03 24.28
C GLN A 286 47.12 -26.99 23.66
N SER A 287 47.24 -26.55 22.40
CA SER A 287 48.51 -26.57 21.67
C SER A 287 48.45 -25.65 20.45
N LYS A 288 49.59 -25.02 20.12
CA LYS A 288 49.74 -24.16 18.94
C LYS A 288 49.79 -24.95 17.63
N GLU A 289 50.00 -26.25 17.74
CA GLU A 289 49.99 -27.22 16.64
C GLU A 289 48.57 -27.70 16.29
N SER A 290 47.55 -27.26 17.05
CA SER A 290 46.14 -27.49 16.70
C SER A 290 45.84 -26.95 15.29
N PRO A 291 45.10 -27.70 14.45
CA PRO A 291 44.66 -27.20 13.14
C PRO A 291 43.73 -25.98 13.27
N TYR A 292 43.13 -25.78 14.43
CA TYR A 292 42.21 -24.69 14.72
C TYR A 292 42.91 -23.50 15.41
N TYR A 293 44.24 -23.55 15.63
CA TYR A 293 44.92 -22.49 16.41
C TYR A 293 44.78 -21.11 15.78
N SER A 294 44.83 -21.00 14.44
CA SER A 294 44.70 -19.73 13.73
C SER A 294 43.27 -19.16 13.76
N TRP A 295 42.29 -19.98 14.11
CA TRP A 295 40.91 -19.53 14.26
C TRP A 295 40.74 -18.63 15.48
N TYR A 296 41.68 -18.56 16.40
CA TYR A 296 41.54 -17.77 17.64
C TYR A 296 42.70 -16.80 17.80
N HIS A 297 42.42 -15.64 18.41
CA HIS A 297 43.46 -14.68 18.76
C HIS A 297 43.87 -14.82 20.23
N PHE A 298 45.10 -15.29 20.47
CA PHE A 298 45.69 -15.35 21.81
C PHE A 298 46.64 -14.18 22.02
N ARG A 299 46.29 -13.29 22.96
CA ARG A 299 47.17 -12.22 23.46
C ARG A 299 48.32 -12.78 24.28
N ASN A 300 48.05 -13.79 25.11
CA ASN A 300 49.06 -14.54 25.88
C ASN A 300 48.62 -16.01 26.04
N PHE A 301 49.28 -16.90 25.29
CA PHE A 301 48.87 -18.29 25.21
C PHE A 301 49.10 -19.07 26.53
N PRO A 302 48.15 -19.92 26.99
CA PRO A 302 46.82 -20.14 26.44
C PRO A 302 45.72 -19.28 27.09
N ASN A 303 46.01 -18.53 28.15
CA ASN A 303 44.99 -18.00 29.07
C ASN A 303 44.39 -16.64 28.72
N GLU A 304 45.05 -15.84 27.87
CA GLU A 304 44.53 -14.55 27.44
C GLU A 304 44.24 -14.60 25.94
N TYR A 305 42.95 -14.56 25.60
CA TYR A 305 42.42 -14.59 24.24
C TYR A 305 41.25 -13.61 24.11
N ASP A 306 40.82 -13.37 22.87
CA ASP A 306 39.67 -12.53 22.60
C ASP A 306 38.38 -13.32 22.84
N CYS A 307 37.43 -12.70 23.54
CA CYS A 307 36.24 -13.35 24.08
C CYS A 307 35.03 -12.44 23.92
N TRP A 308 33.88 -13.04 23.60
CA TRP A 308 32.65 -12.31 23.42
C TRP A 308 32.27 -11.59 24.72
N TRP A 309 32.27 -10.26 24.72
CA TRP A 309 31.93 -9.43 25.89
C TRP A 309 32.71 -9.78 27.18
N ASN A 310 33.96 -10.27 27.06
CA ASN A 310 34.79 -10.79 28.16
C ASN A 310 34.25 -12.06 28.84
N PHE A 311 33.32 -12.79 28.24
CA PHE A 311 32.96 -14.14 28.66
C PHE A 311 33.99 -15.14 28.14
N ASP A 312 34.90 -15.58 29.01
CA ASP A 312 35.97 -16.53 28.69
C ASP A 312 35.44 -17.91 28.21
N THR A 313 34.16 -18.18 28.41
CA THR A 313 33.45 -19.36 27.91
C THR A 313 33.12 -19.28 26.42
N LEU A 314 33.23 -18.11 25.79
CA LEU A 314 32.87 -17.84 24.39
C LEU A 314 34.06 -17.20 23.64
N PRO A 315 35.12 -17.98 23.32
CA PRO A 315 36.25 -17.47 22.55
C PRO A 315 35.82 -17.02 21.15
N ASN A 316 36.19 -15.79 20.79
CA ASN A 316 35.96 -15.23 19.45
C ASN A 316 36.80 -15.98 18.42
N VAL A 317 36.21 -16.21 17.26
CA VAL A 317 36.93 -16.73 16.12
C VAL A 317 37.48 -15.59 15.26
N ASN A 318 38.51 -15.86 14.47
CA ASN A 318 38.93 -15.03 13.35
C ASN A 318 38.13 -15.44 12.13
N GLU A 319 37.01 -14.77 11.91
CA GLU A 319 36.01 -15.13 10.90
C GLU A 319 36.56 -15.03 9.47
N THR A 320 37.65 -14.27 9.28
CA THR A 320 38.29 -14.10 7.97
C THR A 320 39.48 -15.04 7.74
N ASP A 321 39.80 -15.92 8.68
CA ASP A 321 40.79 -16.96 8.47
C ASP A 321 40.34 -17.86 7.29
N PRO A 322 41.18 -18.10 6.26
CA PRO A 322 40.78 -18.87 5.09
C PRO A 322 40.27 -20.29 5.41
N SER A 323 40.84 -20.94 6.44
CA SER A 323 40.40 -22.28 6.84
C SER A 323 39.08 -22.26 7.61
N TYR A 324 38.79 -21.18 8.34
CA TYR A 324 37.48 -20.99 8.98
C TYR A 324 36.39 -20.65 7.95
N MET A 325 36.69 -19.76 7.00
CA MET A 325 35.81 -19.45 5.86
C MET A 325 35.48 -20.70 5.04
N ASP A 326 36.47 -21.57 4.82
CA ASP A 326 36.25 -22.85 4.15
C ASP A 326 35.37 -23.80 4.96
N PHE A 327 35.62 -23.89 6.26
CA PHE A 327 34.85 -24.73 7.17
C PHE A 327 33.38 -24.28 7.32
N ILE A 328 33.10 -22.99 7.38
CA ILE A 328 31.72 -22.48 7.55
C ILE A 328 31.00 -22.30 6.22
N ILE A 329 31.69 -21.80 5.18
CA ILE A 329 31.05 -21.30 3.96
C ILE A 329 31.44 -22.12 2.72
N THR A 330 32.71 -22.11 2.31
CA THR A 330 33.08 -22.43 0.91
C THR A 330 33.41 -23.90 0.64
N GLY A 331 33.80 -24.67 1.66
CA GLY A 331 34.19 -26.07 1.49
C GLY A 331 32.99 -26.95 1.17
N GLU A 332 33.16 -28.06 0.44
CA GLU A 332 32.03 -28.92 0.02
C GLU A 332 31.20 -29.47 1.20
N ASP A 333 31.88 -29.76 2.31
CA ASP A 333 31.29 -30.23 3.57
C ASP A 333 31.14 -29.09 4.61
N SER A 334 31.12 -27.83 4.16
CA SER A 334 30.99 -26.68 5.05
C SER A 334 29.70 -26.73 5.88
N VAL A 335 29.67 -26.03 7.02
CA VAL A 335 28.47 -25.95 7.87
C VAL A 335 27.26 -25.46 7.06
N LEU A 336 27.45 -24.44 6.21
CA LEU A 336 26.41 -23.96 5.31
C LEU A 336 25.90 -25.08 4.40
N HIS A 337 26.78 -25.77 3.67
CA HIS A 337 26.37 -26.79 2.71
C HIS A 337 25.75 -28.02 3.37
N HIS A 338 26.31 -28.46 4.50
CA HIS A 338 25.81 -29.59 5.28
C HIS A 338 24.33 -29.40 5.63
N TRP A 339 23.97 -28.33 6.34
CA TRP A 339 22.59 -28.16 6.80
C TRP A 339 21.62 -27.80 5.67
N MET A 340 22.09 -27.11 4.63
CA MET A 340 21.29 -26.90 3.41
C MET A 340 20.97 -28.24 2.71
N ASN A 341 21.88 -29.23 2.76
CA ASN A 341 21.62 -30.58 2.25
C ASN A 341 20.66 -31.37 3.16
N GLU A 342 20.66 -31.10 4.47
CA GLU A 342 19.69 -31.64 5.43
C GLU A 342 18.28 -31.02 5.28
N GLY A 343 18.14 -29.99 4.43
CA GLY A 343 16.85 -29.52 3.93
C GLY A 343 16.27 -28.30 4.64
N ILE A 344 17.08 -27.52 5.34
CA ILE A 344 16.69 -26.22 5.87
C ILE A 344 16.40 -25.23 4.74
N ALA A 345 15.59 -24.21 5.03
CA ALA A 345 15.17 -23.18 4.09
C ALA A 345 15.91 -21.85 4.26
N GLY A 346 16.85 -21.77 5.19
CA GLY A 346 17.60 -20.55 5.45
C GLY A 346 18.28 -20.53 6.80
N TRP A 347 18.95 -19.41 7.07
CA TRP A 347 19.72 -19.14 8.27
C TRP A 347 19.31 -17.83 8.92
N ARG A 348 19.24 -17.82 10.24
CA ARG A 348 19.34 -16.61 11.05
C ARG A 348 20.78 -16.53 11.54
N LEU A 349 21.49 -15.43 11.27
CA LEU A 349 22.86 -15.23 11.77
C LEU A 349 22.82 -14.46 13.08
N ASP A 350 23.40 -15.07 14.11
CA ASP A 350 23.59 -14.49 15.43
C ASP A 350 24.63 -13.38 15.39
N VAL A 351 24.31 -12.26 16.04
CA VAL A 351 25.20 -11.09 16.20
C VAL A 351 25.96 -10.74 14.90
N ILE A 352 25.23 -10.58 13.79
CA ILE A 352 25.85 -10.27 12.49
C ILE A 352 26.65 -8.96 12.49
N ASP A 353 26.34 -8.06 13.43
CA ASP A 353 27.08 -6.82 13.66
C ASP A 353 28.54 -7.03 14.06
N GLU A 354 28.87 -8.17 14.68
CA GLU A 354 30.24 -8.55 15.01
C GLU A 354 30.95 -9.26 13.84
N LEU A 355 30.18 -9.81 12.89
CA LEU A 355 30.76 -10.49 11.73
C LEU A 355 31.32 -9.47 10.71
N PRO A 356 32.57 -9.63 10.25
CA PRO A 356 33.16 -8.76 9.23
C PRO A 356 32.34 -8.76 7.93
N PRO A 357 32.25 -7.63 7.19
CA PRO A 357 31.53 -7.56 5.92
C PRO A 357 31.98 -8.60 4.89
N THR A 358 33.26 -8.97 4.90
CA THR A 358 33.80 -10.04 4.03
C THR A 358 33.14 -11.38 4.32
N PHE A 359 32.92 -11.71 5.59
CA PHE A 359 32.27 -12.96 6.00
C PHE A 359 30.79 -12.97 5.58
N SER A 360 30.02 -11.95 6.01
CA SER A 360 28.58 -11.88 5.76
C SER A 360 28.24 -11.84 4.27
N LYS A 361 28.96 -11.04 3.47
CA LYS A 361 28.76 -10.97 2.01
C LYS A 361 29.13 -12.28 1.31
N THR A 362 30.20 -12.96 1.76
CA THR A 362 30.58 -14.27 1.19
C THR A 362 29.57 -15.36 1.56
N PHE A 363 29.09 -15.37 2.81
CA PHE A 363 28.04 -16.28 3.27
C PHE A 363 26.77 -16.09 2.45
N PHE A 364 26.31 -14.84 2.30
CA PHE A 364 25.13 -14.52 1.50
C PHE A 364 25.29 -14.96 0.04
N ALA A 365 26.43 -14.65 -0.59
CA ALA A 365 26.70 -15.04 -1.97
C ALA A 365 26.68 -16.55 -2.18
N GLU A 366 27.34 -17.32 -1.30
CA GLU A 366 27.37 -18.79 -1.41
C GLU A 366 26.00 -19.41 -1.11
N LEU A 367 25.26 -18.89 -0.12
CA LEU A 367 23.89 -19.32 0.18
C LEU A 367 22.99 -19.13 -1.04
N LYS A 368 23.00 -17.94 -1.66
CA LYS A 368 22.18 -17.63 -2.82
C LYS A 368 22.59 -18.41 -4.07
N LYS A 369 23.89 -18.66 -4.24
CA LYS A 369 24.40 -19.53 -5.31
C LYS A 369 23.91 -20.97 -5.14
N ARG A 370 23.89 -21.48 -3.91
CA ARG A 370 23.41 -22.84 -3.59
C ARG A 370 21.89 -22.97 -3.67
N SER A 371 21.16 -21.94 -3.24
CA SER A 371 19.70 -21.91 -3.23
C SER A 371 19.20 -20.46 -3.23
N PRO A 372 18.77 -19.91 -4.38
CA PRO A 372 18.23 -18.55 -4.46
C PRO A 372 17.03 -18.31 -3.53
N ASP A 373 16.24 -19.36 -3.28
CA ASP A 373 15.08 -19.35 -2.39
C ASP A 373 15.43 -19.46 -0.89
N ALA A 374 16.70 -19.65 -0.52
CA ALA A 374 17.08 -19.71 0.88
C ALA A 374 17.12 -18.30 1.48
N VAL A 375 16.55 -18.13 2.68
CA VAL A 375 16.53 -16.84 3.37
C VAL A 375 17.73 -16.68 4.29
N MET A 376 18.32 -15.49 4.33
CA MET A 376 19.30 -15.07 5.32
C MET A 376 18.75 -13.91 6.16
N ILE A 377 18.64 -14.13 7.48
CA ILE A 377 18.10 -13.17 8.45
C ILE A 377 19.24 -12.74 9.38
N GLY A 378 19.54 -11.45 9.47
CA GLY A 378 20.51 -10.92 10.43
C GLY A 378 19.89 -10.56 11.77
N GLU A 379 20.58 -10.82 12.87
CA GLU A 379 20.29 -10.15 14.14
C GLU A 379 20.84 -8.72 14.15
N VAL A 380 19.98 -7.74 13.87
CA VAL A 380 20.29 -6.31 13.95
C VAL A 380 19.23 -5.64 14.82
N TRP A 381 19.64 -4.92 15.86
CA TRP A 381 18.72 -4.33 16.84
C TRP A 381 18.22 -2.94 16.45
N GLU A 382 19.04 -2.20 15.69
CA GLU A 382 18.71 -0.88 15.18
C GLU A 382 18.28 -0.93 13.70
N ASP A 383 18.23 0.24 13.05
CA ASP A 383 17.88 0.33 11.65
C ASP A 383 18.95 -0.34 10.76
N ALA A 384 18.58 -1.48 10.17
CA ALA A 384 19.47 -2.27 9.30
C ALA A 384 19.86 -1.54 8.01
N SER A 385 19.14 -0.49 7.61
CA SER A 385 19.44 0.27 6.39
C SER A 385 20.63 1.22 6.53
N ASN A 386 21.03 1.60 7.76
CA ASN A 386 22.07 2.61 8.00
C ASN A 386 22.92 2.34 9.25
N LYS A 387 22.93 1.10 9.72
CA LYS A 387 23.65 0.68 10.92
C LYS A 387 25.14 1.00 10.81
N VAL A 388 25.72 1.51 11.90
CA VAL A 388 27.17 1.57 12.10
C VAL A 388 27.53 0.56 13.18
N ALA A 389 28.38 -0.41 12.82
CA ALA A 389 28.88 -1.44 13.73
C ALA A 389 30.39 -1.32 13.83
N TYR A 390 30.92 -1.18 15.06
CA TYR A 390 32.37 -1.05 15.32
C TYR A 390 33.07 0.02 14.46
N GLY A 391 32.42 1.17 14.27
CA GLY A 391 32.94 2.30 13.48
C GLY A 391 32.87 2.11 11.96
N THR A 392 32.27 1.00 11.49
CA THR A 392 32.10 0.69 10.07
C THR A 392 30.63 0.81 9.68
N PRO A 393 30.28 1.66 8.69
CA PRO A 393 28.94 1.67 8.09
C PRO A 393 28.61 0.30 7.47
N ARG A 394 27.41 -0.21 7.74
CA ARG A 394 26.91 -1.47 7.18
C ARG A 394 25.89 -1.17 6.09
N GLU A 395 25.99 -1.92 5.01
CA GLU A 395 25.15 -1.79 3.81
C GLU A 395 24.22 -3.01 3.68
N TYR A 396 23.66 -3.46 4.80
CA TYR A 396 22.97 -4.74 4.89
C TYR A 396 21.85 -4.91 3.87
N LEU A 397 21.09 -3.84 3.63
CA LEU A 397 19.95 -3.82 2.72
C LEU A 397 20.32 -3.36 1.30
N SER A 398 21.60 -3.30 0.93
CA SER A 398 22.04 -2.93 -0.42
C SER A 398 21.99 -4.10 -1.41
N GLY A 399 21.45 -5.25 -1.02
CA GLY A 399 21.17 -6.39 -1.91
C GLY A 399 22.35 -7.35 -2.13
N ASN A 400 23.28 -7.46 -1.19
CA ASN A 400 24.40 -8.40 -1.24
C ASN A 400 24.84 -8.97 0.12
N GLU A 401 24.09 -8.71 1.19
CA GLU A 401 24.54 -9.08 2.54
C GLU A 401 23.46 -9.76 3.39
N MET A 402 22.17 -9.40 3.27
CA MET A 402 21.06 -10.13 3.90
C MET A 402 19.73 -9.94 3.16
N ASP A 403 18.78 -10.85 3.37
CA ASP A 403 17.40 -10.70 2.90
C ASP A 403 16.53 -9.94 3.92
N SER A 404 16.75 -10.22 5.20
CA SER A 404 15.89 -9.79 6.30
C SER A 404 16.71 -9.51 7.55
N ALA A 405 16.10 -8.79 8.50
CA ALA A 405 16.63 -8.60 9.84
C ALA A 405 15.53 -8.80 10.88
N MET A 406 15.94 -9.07 12.12
CA MET A 406 15.04 -9.02 13.28
C MET A 406 14.54 -7.58 13.46
N ASN A 407 13.27 -7.32 13.16
CA ASN A 407 12.71 -5.97 13.09
C ASN A 407 12.41 -5.37 14.48
N TYR A 408 13.45 -5.23 15.31
CA TYR A 408 13.41 -4.54 16.59
C TYR A 408 13.00 -3.06 16.49
N PRO A 409 13.28 -2.32 15.39
CA PRO A 409 12.70 -0.98 15.18
C PRO A 409 11.16 -0.97 15.16
N LEU A 410 10.52 -1.91 14.45
CA LEU A 410 9.06 -2.05 14.45
C LEU A 410 8.54 -2.46 15.83
N ARG A 411 9.21 -3.42 16.48
CA ARG A 411 8.88 -3.83 17.85
C ARG A 411 8.85 -2.63 18.79
N SER A 412 9.91 -1.83 18.81
CA SER A 412 10.03 -0.66 19.68
C SER A 412 8.94 0.37 19.36
N THR A 413 8.67 0.62 18.08
CA THR A 413 7.60 1.52 17.64
C THR A 413 6.22 1.06 18.11
N MET A 414 5.94 -0.24 18.01
CA MET A 414 4.67 -0.84 18.45
C MET A 414 4.50 -0.78 19.97
N LEU A 415 5.53 -1.16 20.73
CA LEU A 415 5.47 -1.14 22.20
C LEU A 415 5.40 0.29 22.74
N ASP A 416 6.18 1.22 22.19
CA ASP A 416 6.16 2.63 22.60
C ASP A 416 4.77 3.24 22.39
N PHE A 417 4.14 2.97 21.25
CA PHE A 417 2.77 3.41 21.02
C PHE A 417 1.84 2.77 22.04
N LEU A 418 1.78 1.44 22.13
CA LEU A 418 0.79 0.75 22.97
C LEU A 418 0.93 1.08 24.47
N THR A 419 2.16 1.27 24.96
CA THR A 419 2.43 1.67 26.36
C THR A 419 2.27 3.17 26.58
N GLY A 420 2.35 3.97 25.52
CA GLY A 420 2.18 5.41 25.52
C GLY A 420 3.45 6.24 25.70
N ALA A 421 4.61 5.62 25.51
CA ALA A 421 5.90 6.30 25.38
C ALA A 421 5.99 7.13 24.08
N ALA A 422 5.23 6.77 23.04
CA ALA A 422 5.08 7.54 21.81
C ALA A 422 3.61 7.81 21.48
N ASP A 423 3.32 8.98 20.91
CA ASP A 423 2.00 9.32 20.39
C ASP A 423 1.81 8.85 18.94
N GLY A 424 0.60 8.96 18.42
CA GLY A 424 0.28 8.53 17.06
C GLY A 424 1.08 9.28 15.98
N ALA A 425 1.42 10.56 16.20
CA ALA A 425 2.16 11.36 15.23
C ALA A 425 3.61 10.88 15.08
N LEU A 426 4.32 10.68 16.19
CA LEU A 426 5.67 10.12 16.17
C LEU A 426 5.68 8.69 15.62
N THR A 427 4.68 7.89 15.99
CA THR A 427 4.54 6.50 15.56
C THR A 427 4.43 6.39 14.03
N VAL A 428 3.56 7.18 13.40
CA VAL A 428 3.41 7.18 11.94
C VAL A 428 4.67 7.70 11.24
N ARG A 429 5.36 8.69 11.80
CA ARG A 429 6.66 9.15 11.26
C ARG A 429 7.72 8.05 11.29
N ARG A 430 7.80 7.26 12.37
CA ARG A 430 8.71 6.10 12.46
C ARG A 430 8.36 5.02 11.43
N MET A 431 7.07 4.72 11.24
CA MET A 431 6.62 3.80 10.19
C MET A 431 7.01 4.30 8.80
N ALA A 432 6.73 5.58 8.50
CA ALA A 432 7.06 6.20 7.22
C ALA A 432 8.58 6.19 6.95
N SER A 433 9.39 6.45 7.98
CA SER A 433 10.85 6.35 7.90
C SER A 433 11.33 4.95 7.53
N GLN A 434 10.76 3.91 8.14
CA GLN A 434 11.10 2.53 7.78
C GLN A 434 10.66 2.18 6.36
N ILE A 435 9.46 2.60 5.94
CA ILE A 435 8.95 2.40 4.56
C ILE A 435 9.85 3.12 3.54
N GLU A 436 10.36 4.31 3.88
CA GLU A 436 11.24 5.09 3.02
C GLU A 436 12.64 4.45 2.89
N ASN A 437 13.22 4.00 4.00
CA ASN A 437 14.61 3.58 4.04
C ASN A 437 14.84 2.14 3.56
N TYR A 438 13.83 1.27 3.62
CA TYR A 438 13.98 -0.16 3.36
C TYR A 438 13.57 -0.44 1.92
N PRO A 439 14.42 -1.11 1.10
CA PRO A 439 13.98 -1.63 -0.19
C PRO A 439 12.73 -2.50 -0.03
N LYS A 440 11.81 -2.43 -0.99
CA LYS A 440 10.53 -3.18 -0.93
C LYS A 440 10.75 -4.67 -0.67
N GLU A 441 11.72 -5.27 -1.37
CA GLU A 441 12.13 -6.65 -1.18
C GLU A 441 12.45 -6.95 0.30
N ASN A 442 13.34 -6.17 0.91
CA ASN A 442 13.72 -6.35 2.30
C ASN A 442 12.58 -6.02 3.29
N LEU A 443 11.83 -4.93 3.07
CA LEU A 443 10.73 -4.51 3.95
C LEU A 443 9.67 -5.63 4.12
N TYR A 444 9.31 -6.29 3.02
CA TYR A 444 8.32 -7.37 3.03
C TYR A 444 8.91 -8.72 3.46
N ALA A 445 10.23 -8.83 3.56
CA ALA A 445 10.92 -9.96 4.14
C ALA A 445 11.29 -9.76 5.62
N MET A 446 11.16 -8.57 6.21
CA MET A 446 11.57 -8.30 7.61
C MET A 446 10.93 -9.26 8.62
N MET A 447 11.71 -9.80 9.56
CA MET A 447 11.21 -10.65 10.64
C MET A 447 10.55 -9.78 11.72
N ASN A 448 9.23 -9.61 11.63
CA ASN A 448 8.45 -8.77 12.52
C ASN A 448 8.15 -9.49 13.83
N LEU A 449 8.98 -9.29 14.84
CA LEU A 449 8.83 -9.87 16.18
C LEU A 449 8.21 -8.90 17.19
N ILE A 450 7.54 -9.44 18.22
CA ILE A 450 7.08 -8.68 19.41
C ILE A 450 7.82 -9.15 20.68
N SER A 451 8.10 -10.45 20.78
CA SER A 451 9.01 -11.05 21.77
C SER A 451 10.07 -11.89 21.07
N SER A 452 11.13 -12.23 21.78
CA SER A 452 12.13 -13.23 21.43
C SER A 452 12.76 -13.78 22.70
N HIS A 453 13.68 -14.72 22.54
CA HIS A 453 14.51 -15.26 23.61
C HIS A 453 15.49 -14.27 24.27
N ASP A 454 15.69 -13.05 23.75
CA ASP A 454 16.62 -12.04 24.30
C ASP A 454 15.93 -10.85 24.96
N VAL A 455 14.64 -10.70 24.73
CA VAL A 455 13.82 -9.62 25.32
C VAL A 455 12.75 -10.18 26.24
N GLN A 456 12.20 -9.33 27.10
CA GLN A 456 11.08 -9.70 27.95
C GLN A 456 9.87 -10.10 27.10
N ARG A 457 9.03 -11.00 27.63
CA ARG A 457 7.76 -11.37 27.00
C ARG A 457 6.88 -10.13 26.84
N ALA A 458 6.29 -9.98 25.66
CA ALA A 458 5.51 -8.81 25.29
C ALA A 458 4.37 -8.54 26.28
N ILE A 459 3.65 -9.57 26.72
CA ILE A 459 2.53 -9.41 27.67
C ILE A 459 2.98 -8.80 29.01
N THR A 460 4.21 -9.10 29.45
CA THR A 460 4.78 -8.55 30.68
C THR A 460 5.07 -7.05 30.53
N ILE A 461 5.58 -6.62 29.38
CA ILE A 461 5.80 -5.19 29.09
C ILE A 461 4.44 -4.47 28.94
N LEU A 462 3.54 -5.03 28.12
CA LEU A 462 2.27 -4.42 27.76
C LEU A 462 1.27 -4.37 28.93
N GLY A 463 1.42 -5.26 29.92
CA GLY A 463 0.68 -5.23 31.17
C GLY A 463 1.20 -4.18 32.17
N ASP A 464 2.19 -3.36 31.81
CA ASP A 464 2.84 -2.38 32.70
C ASP A 464 3.37 -3.04 34.00
N VAL A 465 3.98 -4.23 33.87
CA VAL A 465 4.59 -4.91 35.01
C VAL A 465 5.89 -4.18 35.38
N PRO A 466 6.05 -3.71 36.63
CA PRO A 466 7.24 -2.97 37.04
C PRO A 466 8.52 -3.76 36.78
N TYR A 467 9.48 -3.09 36.15
CA TYR A 467 10.83 -3.58 35.92
C TYR A 467 11.80 -2.43 36.14
N TYR A 468 12.95 -2.73 36.76
CA TYR A 468 14.05 -1.80 36.90
C TYR A 468 15.35 -2.50 36.51
N GLU A 469 16.30 -1.72 36.01
CA GLU A 469 17.59 -2.27 35.61
C GLU A 469 18.32 -2.88 36.82
N GLY A 470 18.78 -4.13 36.68
CA GLY A 470 19.41 -4.88 37.76
C GLY A 470 18.46 -5.60 38.72
N MET A 471 17.16 -5.67 38.41
CA MET A 471 16.18 -6.42 39.22
C MET A 471 16.66 -7.86 39.51
N PRO A 472 16.74 -8.31 40.78
CA PRO A 472 17.27 -9.64 41.12
C PRO A 472 16.47 -10.77 40.48
N ALA A 473 17.14 -11.83 40.02
CA ALA A 473 16.49 -12.97 39.37
C ALA A 473 15.41 -13.63 40.25
N ILE A 474 15.64 -13.71 41.57
CA ILE A 474 14.65 -14.24 42.52
C ILE A 474 13.38 -13.38 42.56
N GLU A 475 13.51 -12.06 42.40
CA GLU A 475 12.37 -11.15 42.35
C GLU A 475 11.61 -11.31 41.04
N GLN A 476 12.32 -11.28 39.91
CA GLN A 476 11.75 -11.53 38.58
C GLN A 476 10.98 -12.86 38.52
N SER A 477 11.53 -13.93 39.13
CA SER A 477 10.89 -15.25 39.18
C SER A 477 9.56 -15.28 39.94
N ARG A 478 9.39 -14.40 40.94
CA ARG A 478 8.24 -14.38 41.86
C ARG A 478 7.15 -13.41 41.46
N VAL A 479 7.47 -12.38 40.68
CA VAL A 479 6.48 -11.41 40.21
C VAL A 479 5.41 -12.13 39.37
N ARG A 480 4.15 -11.82 39.67
CA ARG A 480 2.96 -12.26 38.94
C ARG A 480 2.12 -11.03 38.62
N MET A 481 1.52 -10.99 37.44
CA MET A 481 0.62 -9.91 37.07
C MET A 481 -0.60 -9.87 37.99
N THR A 482 -1.02 -8.66 38.38
CA THR A 482 -2.37 -8.48 38.94
C THR A 482 -3.42 -8.71 37.87
N LEU A 483 -4.69 -8.89 38.26
CA LEU A 483 -5.79 -9.04 37.30
C LEU A 483 -5.87 -7.87 36.32
N ASP A 484 -5.70 -6.64 36.81
CA ASP A 484 -5.73 -5.43 35.97
C ASP A 484 -4.57 -5.40 34.96
N GLN A 485 -3.35 -5.77 35.40
CA GLN A 485 -2.17 -5.87 34.53
C GLN A 485 -2.36 -6.96 33.47
N ALA A 486 -2.90 -8.12 33.86
CA ALA A 486 -3.17 -9.21 32.95
C ALA A 486 -4.22 -8.81 31.89
N MET A 487 -5.33 -8.18 32.29
CA MET A 487 -6.35 -7.70 31.36
C MET A 487 -5.82 -6.64 30.39
N LEU A 488 -5.02 -5.69 30.90
CA LEU A 488 -4.37 -4.67 30.07
C LEU A 488 -3.38 -5.29 29.09
N GLY A 489 -2.54 -6.21 29.57
CA GLY A 489 -1.56 -6.94 28.77
C GLY A 489 -2.23 -7.76 27.67
N ILE A 490 -3.31 -8.48 27.97
CA ILE A 490 -4.10 -9.26 26.99
C ILE A 490 -4.62 -8.34 25.87
N ARG A 491 -5.28 -7.23 26.23
CA ARG A 491 -5.86 -6.29 25.24
C ARG A 491 -4.78 -5.71 24.32
N ARG A 492 -3.70 -5.21 24.91
CA ARG A 492 -2.57 -4.64 24.15
C ARG A 492 -1.84 -5.68 23.33
N LEU A 493 -1.68 -6.92 23.83
CA LEU A 493 -1.07 -8.01 23.06
C LEU A 493 -1.91 -8.37 21.84
N ILE A 494 -3.23 -8.45 21.97
CA ILE A 494 -4.14 -8.68 20.83
C ILE A 494 -3.99 -7.54 19.80
N MET A 495 -3.90 -6.28 20.24
CA MET A 495 -3.63 -5.15 19.34
C MET A 495 -2.26 -5.27 18.65
N ALA A 496 -1.22 -5.63 19.40
CA ALA A 496 0.13 -5.82 18.89
C ALA A 496 0.17 -6.93 17.84
N THR A 497 -0.49 -8.07 18.08
CA THR A 497 -0.60 -9.17 17.12
C THR A 497 -1.42 -8.77 15.89
N LEU A 498 -2.51 -8.01 16.04
CA LEU A 498 -3.25 -7.51 14.88
C LEU A 498 -2.35 -6.64 13.99
N TRP A 499 -1.57 -5.73 14.60
CA TRP A 499 -0.61 -4.91 13.87
C TRP A 499 0.45 -5.79 13.20
N GLN A 500 1.06 -6.73 13.93
CA GLN A 500 2.05 -7.67 13.41
C GLN A 500 1.54 -8.43 12.17
N MET A 501 0.29 -8.89 12.19
CA MET A 501 -0.31 -9.68 11.11
C MET A 501 -0.79 -8.83 9.92
N THR A 502 -0.92 -7.52 10.07
CA THR A 502 -1.44 -6.62 9.03
C THR A 502 -0.40 -5.62 8.49
N TYR A 503 0.81 -5.59 9.04
CA TYR A 503 1.94 -4.83 8.52
C TYR A 503 2.74 -5.64 7.46
N PRO A 504 3.46 -4.96 6.53
CA PRO A 504 4.44 -5.61 5.66
C PRO A 504 5.56 -6.30 6.44
N GLY A 505 6.11 -7.38 5.89
CA GLY A 505 7.10 -8.23 6.57
C GLY A 505 6.50 -9.55 7.03
N VAL A 506 7.34 -10.43 7.57
CA VAL A 506 7.01 -11.78 8.04
C VAL A 506 6.70 -11.74 9.54
N PRO A 507 5.44 -11.96 9.98
CA PRO A 507 5.11 -12.02 11.40
C PRO A 507 5.87 -13.18 12.06
N SER A 508 6.59 -12.91 13.14
CA SER A 508 7.30 -13.91 13.94
C SER A 508 6.68 -14.04 15.32
N VAL A 509 5.95 -15.14 15.56
CA VAL A 509 5.35 -15.47 16.86
C VAL A 509 6.38 -16.21 17.70
N TYR A 510 6.76 -15.68 18.87
CA TYR A 510 7.64 -16.38 19.80
C TYR A 510 6.84 -17.37 20.64
N TYR A 511 7.29 -18.62 20.73
CA TYR A 511 6.51 -19.72 21.31
C TYR A 511 5.93 -19.34 22.67
N GLY A 512 4.60 -19.39 22.82
CA GLY A 512 3.94 -19.05 24.08
C GLY A 512 3.30 -17.65 24.11
N ASP A 513 3.69 -16.75 23.21
CA ASP A 513 3.03 -15.44 23.11
C ASP A 513 1.56 -15.60 22.69
N GLU A 514 1.25 -16.60 21.85
CA GLU A 514 -0.11 -16.89 21.40
C GLU A 514 -1.02 -17.46 22.48
N ILE A 515 -0.45 -17.84 23.63
CA ILE A 515 -1.19 -18.27 24.83
C ILE A 515 -0.94 -17.34 26.03
N GLY A 516 -0.30 -16.19 25.82
CA GLY A 516 -0.08 -15.17 26.84
C GLY A 516 0.97 -15.51 27.90
N MET A 517 2.01 -16.29 27.56
CA MET A 517 3.09 -16.58 28.49
C MET A 517 3.84 -15.33 28.94
N GLN A 518 4.08 -15.25 30.24
CA GLN A 518 4.79 -14.13 30.89
C GLN A 518 6.24 -14.47 31.21
N GLY A 519 7.10 -13.46 31.23
CA GLY A 519 8.52 -13.62 31.52
C GLY A 519 9.28 -12.31 31.40
N PHE A 520 10.20 -12.09 32.34
CA PHE A 520 11.17 -11.00 32.27
C PHE A 520 12.31 -11.36 31.33
N LYS A 521 13.53 -10.86 31.58
CA LYS A 521 14.69 -11.16 30.76
C LYS A 521 15.14 -12.61 30.95
N ASP A 522 16.12 -13.01 30.15
CA ASP A 522 16.81 -14.29 30.27
C ASP A 522 17.19 -14.59 31.74
N PRO A 523 16.83 -15.77 32.29
CA PRO A 523 16.23 -16.94 31.64
C PRO A 523 14.70 -17.04 31.66
N PHE A 524 13.98 -16.06 32.23
CA PHE A 524 12.54 -16.17 32.46
C PHE A 524 11.67 -15.99 31.22
N ASN A 525 12.18 -15.36 30.16
CA ASN A 525 11.54 -15.34 28.84
C ASN A 525 11.60 -16.70 28.12
N ARG A 526 12.38 -17.66 28.62
CA ARG A 526 12.59 -19.02 28.06
C ARG A 526 11.91 -20.10 28.92
N ARG A 527 10.80 -19.78 29.59
CA ARG A 527 10.01 -20.76 30.36
C ARG A 527 9.47 -21.90 29.48
N PRO A 528 9.29 -23.12 30.02
CA PRO A 528 8.64 -24.20 29.29
C PRO A 528 7.24 -23.82 28.82
N TYR A 529 6.85 -24.28 27.63
CA TYR A 529 5.54 -23.98 27.05
C TYR A 529 4.41 -24.59 27.88
N ASP A 530 3.38 -23.80 28.17
CA ASP A 530 2.24 -24.24 28.97
C ASP A 530 1.14 -24.86 28.09
N TRP A 531 1.26 -26.16 27.83
CA TRP A 531 0.31 -26.92 27.01
C TRP A 531 -1.07 -27.11 27.67
N GLU A 532 -1.18 -26.93 28.99
CA GLU A 532 -2.40 -27.25 29.76
C GLU A 532 -3.23 -26.00 30.10
N HIS A 533 -2.57 -24.89 30.47
CA HIS A 533 -3.24 -23.69 31.02
C HIS A 533 -3.10 -22.42 30.17
N GLY A 534 -2.68 -22.56 28.91
CA GLY A 534 -2.56 -21.45 27.98
C GLY A 534 -3.87 -20.65 27.77
N ASN A 535 -3.77 -19.33 27.58
CA ASN A 535 -4.93 -18.46 27.38
C ASN A 535 -5.58 -18.68 26.00
N LEU A 536 -6.77 -19.30 26.00
CA LEU A 536 -7.52 -19.63 24.80
C LEU A 536 -8.04 -18.39 24.04
N GLU A 537 -8.38 -17.30 24.75
CA GLU A 537 -8.86 -16.07 24.09
C GLU A 537 -7.78 -15.45 23.20
N ILE A 538 -6.54 -15.37 23.72
CA ILE A 538 -5.41 -14.86 22.92
C ILE A 538 -5.20 -15.77 21.72
N ARG A 539 -5.18 -17.09 21.94
CA ARG A 539 -4.95 -18.07 20.87
C ARG A 539 -6.00 -17.98 19.77
N ASP A 540 -7.26 -17.82 20.12
CA ASP A 540 -8.38 -17.69 19.17
C ASP A 540 -8.27 -16.39 18.35
N TRP A 541 -7.80 -15.29 18.95
CA TRP A 541 -7.52 -14.05 18.21
C TRP A 541 -6.31 -14.19 17.28
N VAL A 542 -5.20 -14.74 17.77
CA VAL A 542 -3.98 -14.98 16.96
C VAL A 542 -4.32 -15.87 15.75
N THR A 543 -5.03 -16.97 15.96
CA THR A 543 -5.48 -17.89 14.89
C THR A 543 -6.32 -17.15 13.85
N ARG A 544 -7.27 -16.31 14.29
CA ARG A 544 -8.11 -15.52 13.38
C ARG A 544 -7.31 -14.49 12.58
N PHE A 545 -6.36 -13.81 13.20
CA PHE A 545 -5.52 -12.83 12.51
C PHE A 545 -4.62 -13.51 11.47
N ILE A 546 -4.02 -14.66 11.80
CA ILE A 546 -3.23 -15.45 10.85
C ILE A 546 -4.11 -15.93 9.69
N ALA A 547 -5.31 -16.45 9.96
CA ALA A 547 -6.23 -16.90 8.92
C ALA A 547 -6.61 -15.76 7.97
N VAL A 548 -6.91 -14.56 8.49
CA VAL A 548 -7.21 -13.38 7.67
C VAL A 548 -5.99 -12.96 6.84
N ARG A 549 -4.79 -12.95 7.41
CA ARG A 549 -3.56 -12.63 6.66
C ARG A 549 -3.31 -13.63 5.52
N ASN A 550 -3.34 -14.93 5.83
CA ASN A 550 -3.06 -15.98 4.86
C ASN A 550 -4.09 -15.98 3.73
N GLY A 551 -5.36 -15.71 4.05
CA GLY A 551 -6.45 -15.66 3.07
C GLY A 551 -6.53 -14.39 2.21
N ASN A 552 -5.66 -13.39 2.39
CA ASN A 552 -5.75 -12.13 1.65
C ASN A 552 -4.38 -11.61 1.20
N ASP A 553 -4.15 -11.53 -0.11
CA ASP A 553 -2.88 -11.08 -0.70
C ASP A 553 -2.51 -9.64 -0.29
N ALA A 554 -3.49 -8.75 -0.20
CA ALA A 554 -3.26 -7.34 0.16
C ALA A 554 -2.57 -7.18 1.53
N LEU A 555 -2.82 -8.08 2.49
CA LEU A 555 -2.17 -8.06 3.81
C LEU A 555 -0.76 -8.65 3.79
N ARG A 556 -0.40 -9.42 2.76
CA ARG A 556 0.94 -10.01 2.59
C ARG A 556 1.81 -9.11 1.72
N THR A 557 1.42 -8.84 0.49
CA THR A 557 2.25 -8.12 -0.51
C THR A 557 1.63 -6.83 -1.05
N GLY A 558 0.44 -6.42 -0.59
CA GLY A 558 -0.17 -5.15 -1.00
C GLY A 558 0.51 -3.91 -0.40
N ASP A 559 0.35 -2.76 -1.06
CA ASP A 559 0.90 -1.46 -0.63
C ASP A 559 0.56 -1.15 0.83
N ILE A 560 1.45 -0.45 1.53
CA ILE A 560 1.23 0.11 2.86
C ILE A 560 1.08 1.63 2.77
N LEU A 561 -0.06 2.14 3.24
CA LEU A 561 -0.38 3.57 3.17
C LEU A 561 -0.68 4.08 4.59
N PRO A 562 0.23 4.84 5.24
CA PRO A 562 -0.10 5.53 6.47
C PRO A 562 -1.23 6.55 6.24
N LEU A 563 -2.31 6.49 7.02
CA LEU A 563 -3.49 7.35 6.84
C LEU A 563 -3.66 8.39 7.93
N TYR A 564 -3.35 8.02 9.18
CA TYR A 564 -3.59 8.89 10.33
C TYR A 564 -2.65 8.55 11.48
N GLY A 565 -2.17 9.58 12.18
CA GLY A 565 -1.43 9.44 13.42
C GLY A 565 -1.52 10.70 14.27
N ALA A 566 -2.23 10.64 15.39
CA ALA A 566 -2.28 11.71 16.37
C ALA A 566 -2.74 11.19 17.73
N GLY A 567 -2.10 11.67 18.81
CA GLY A 567 -2.48 11.32 20.18
C GLY A 567 -2.48 9.81 20.43
N ASP A 568 -3.67 9.26 20.71
CA ASP A 568 -3.87 7.83 21.01
C ASP A 568 -4.32 6.99 19.80
N VAL A 569 -4.34 7.56 18.59
CA VAL A 569 -4.81 6.84 17.40
C VAL A 569 -3.78 6.83 16.28
N ILE A 570 -3.63 5.66 15.68
CA ILE A 570 -2.95 5.46 14.39
C ILE A 570 -3.87 4.69 13.44
N ALA A 571 -3.73 4.92 12.15
CA ALA A 571 -4.38 4.12 11.11
C ALA A 571 -3.51 4.04 9.84
N TYR A 572 -3.60 2.90 9.16
CA TYR A 572 -2.96 2.66 7.87
C TYR A 572 -3.83 1.75 7.00
N ALA A 573 -3.61 1.78 5.69
CA ALA A 573 -4.25 0.88 4.73
C ALA A 573 -3.27 -0.14 4.15
N ARG A 574 -3.81 -1.31 3.80
CA ARG A 574 -3.17 -2.34 2.98
C ARG A 574 -3.98 -2.56 1.72
N THR A 575 -3.38 -2.44 0.55
CA THR A 575 -4.16 -2.41 -0.70
C THR A 575 -3.50 -3.10 -1.89
N ILE A 576 -4.32 -3.82 -2.66
CA ILE A 576 -4.06 -4.25 -4.04
C ILE A 576 -5.29 -3.81 -4.85
N ARG A 577 -5.09 -2.91 -5.82
CA ARG A 577 -6.21 -2.30 -6.59
C ARG A 577 -6.25 -2.74 -8.03
N SER A 578 -5.10 -2.78 -8.69
CA SER A 578 -4.95 -3.08 -10.11
C SER A 578 -4.94 -4.58 -10.41
N GLY A 579 -5.08 -5.43 -9.38
CA GLY A 579 -4.79 -6.86 -9.48
C GLY A 579 -3.30 -7.18 -9.45
N TYR A 580 -2.44 -6.22 -9.12
CA TYR A 580 -0.99 -6.42 -9.00
C TYR A 580 -0.49 -5.89 -7.65
N ASP A 581 0.41 -6.64 -7.02
CA ASP A 581 1.03 -6.26 -5.75
C ASP A 581 2.26 -5.35 -5.95
N VAL A 582 2.99 -5.04 -4.85
CA VAL A 582 4.14 -4.13 -4.91
C VAL A 582 5.35 -4.68 -5.67
N PHE A 583 5.34 -5.97 -5.99
CA PHE A 583 6.34 -6.68 -6.78
C PHE A 583 5.90 -6.90 -8.23
N ASN A 584 4.74 -6.33 -8.61
CA ASN A 584 4.14 -6.43 -9.93
C ASN A 584 3.71 -7.88 -10.30
N GLU A 585 3.37 -8.68 -9.29
CA GLU A 585 2.80 -10.02 -9.46
C GLU A 585 1.27 -9.95 -9.44
N GLU A 586 0.60 -10.76 -10.27
CA GLU A 586 -0.87 -10.82 -10.32
C GLU A 586 -1.42 -11.43 -9.01
N LYS A 587 -2.33 -10.71 -8.35
CA LYS A 587 -2.88 -11.04 -7.02
C LYS A 587 -4.34 -10.63 -6.89
N GLU A 588 -5.03 -11.23 -5.94
CA GLU A 588 -6.42 -10.86 -5.65
C GLU A 588 -6.51 -9.42 -5.14
N PRO A 589 -7.36 -8.56 -5.74
CA PRO A 589 -7.60 -7.22 -5.23
C PRO A 589 -8.23 -7.24 -3.84
N GLY A 590 -7.81 -6.30 -3.00
CA GLY A 590 -8.35 -6.13 -1.66
C GLY A 590 -7.90 -4.83 -1.05
N ILE A 591 -8.80 -4.19 -0.30
CA ILE A 591 -8.51 -2.95 0.43
C ILE A 591 -8.88 -3.15 1.89
N PHE A 592 -7.89 -2.98 2.76
CA PHE A 592 -8.02 -3.07 4.20
C PHE A 592 -7.61 -1.77 4.86
N VAL A 593 -8.35 -1.35 5.87
CA VAL A 593 -8.00 -0.24 6.76
C VAL A 593 -7.84 -0.78 8.17
N VAL A 594 -6.68 -0.55 8.76
CA VAL A 594 -6.35 -0.97 10.13
C VAL A 594 -6.22 0.28 10.98
N ALA A 595 -6.91 0.33 12.12
CA ALA A 595 -6.88 1.47 13.01
C ALA A 595 -6.82 1.04 14.48
N PHE A 596 -6.02 1.73 15.29
CA PHE A 596 -5.77 1.38 16.68
C PHE A 596 -6.07 2.56 17.59
N ASN A 597 -6.79 2.31 18.68
CA ASN A 597 -6.98 3.27 19.76
C ASN A 597 -6.35 2.72 21.04
N ARG A 598 -5.25 3.33 21.48
CA ARG A 598 -4.55 2.95 22.72
C ARG A 598 -5.13 3.59 23.98
N SER A 599 -6.09 4.50 23.86
CA SER A 599 -6.75 5.11 25.02
C SER A 599 -7.34 4.03 25.90
N ARG A 600 -7.16 4.16 27.22
CA ARG A 600 -7.66 3.19 28.20
C ARG A 600 -9.13 3.39 28.52
N THR A 601 -9.68 4.55 28.19
CA THR A 601 -11.00 4.99 28.66
C THR A 601 -11.87 5.58 27.56
N GLU A 602 -11.28 6.21 26.55
CA GLU A 602 -12.04 6.99 25.57
C GLU A 602 -12.24 6.23 24.27
N THR A 603 -13.46 6.31 23.75
CA THR A 603 -13.75 5.91 22.37
C THR A 603 -13.42 7.09 21.47
N LEU A 604 -12.48 6.93 20.56
CA LEU A 604 -12.04 7.99 19.66
C LEU A 604 -12.64 7.80 18.27
N THR A 605 -12.94 8.92 17.61
CA THR A 605 -13.43 8.92 16.23
C THR A 605 -12.44 9.67 15.36
N VAL A 606 -12.00 9.05 14.28
CA VAL A 606 -11.04 9.64 13.34
C VAL A 606 -11.64 9.70 11.95
N ASP A 607 -11.18 10.68 11.19
CA ASP A 607 -11.59 10.93 9.82
C ASP A 607 -10.40 10.58 8.92
N LEU A 608 -10.53 9.50 8.13
CA LEU A 608 -9.45 8.97 7.31
C LEU A 608 -9.66 9.38 5.85
N ASP A 609 -8.68 10.03 5.25
CA ASP A 609 -8.69 10.30 3.82
C ASP A 609 -8.38 9.00 3.06
N VAL A 610 -9.36 8.53 2.29
CA VAL A 610 -9.26 7.34 1.45
C VAL A 610 -9.57 7.65 -0.02
N SER A 611 -9.68 8.94 -0.35
CA SER A 611 -10.16 9.44 -1.64
C SER A 611 -9.33 8.93 -2.82
N ASP A 612 -8.03 8.73 -2.60
CA ASP A 612 -7.09 8.26 -3.61
C ASP A 612 -7.23 6.76 -3.95
N PHE A 613 -7.87 5.95 -3.08
CA PHE A 613 -7.79 4.49 -3.22
C PHE A 613 -9.05 3.68 -2.92
N ALA A 614 -10.05 4.22 -2.25
CA ALA A 614 -11.26 3.45 -1.91
C ALA A 614 -12.55 4.25 -2.09
N CYS A 615 -13.65 3.55 -2.35
CA CYS A 615 -15.00 4.13 -2.39
C CYS A 615 -16.06 3.10 -1.95
N GLY A 616 -17.21 3.57 -1.48
CA GLY A 616 -18.29 2.66 -1.08
C GLY A 616 -18.27 2.31 0.42
N VAL A 617 -18.41 1.04 0.76
CA VAL A 617 -18.70 0.59 2.14
C VAL A 617 -17.63 -0.35 2.65
N PHE A 618 -17.12 -0.07 3.84
CA PHE A 618 -16.24 -0.94 4.59
C PHE A 618 -17.02 -1.74 5.64
N GLU A 619 -16.62 -2.97 5.90
CA GLU A 619 -17.13 -3.82 6.97
C GLU A 619 -16.02 -4.23 7.95
N ASP A 620 -16.36 -4.38 9.24
CA ASP A 620 -15.46 -4.96 10.24
C ASP A 620 -15.28 -6.46 9.95
N VAL A 621 -14.04 -6.88 9.69
CA VAL A 621 -13.71 -8.25 9.28
C VAL A 621 -14.17 -9.29 10.30
N PHE A 622 -14.19 -8.94 11.60
CA PHE A 622 -14.60 -9.86 12.67
C PHE A 622 -16.04 -9.64 13.12
N LYS A 623 -16.71 -8.59 12.61
CA LYS A 623 -18.12 -8.30 12.83
C LYS A 623 -18.75 -7.63 11.61
N PRO A 624 -19.03 -8.37 10.50
CA PRO A 624 -19.48 -7.79 9.24
C PRO A 624 -20.78 -6.95 9.31
N SER A 625 -21.59 -7.15 10.35
CA SER A 625 -22.78 -6.30 10.61
C SER A 625 -22.45 -4.86 11.01
N ARG A 626 -21.18 -4.56 11.32
CA ARG A 626 -20.69 -3.21 11.57
C ARG A 626 -20.04 -2.69 10.30
N THR A 627 -20.68 -1.71 9.68
CA THR A 627 -20.24 -1.10 8.43
C THR A 627 -19.92 0.39 8.59
N TYR A 628 -19.12 0.91 7.66
CA TYR A 628 -18.67 2.29 7.58
C TYR A 628 -18.73 2.74 6.13
N GLU A 629 -19.43 3.82 5.83
CA GLU A 629 -19.54 4.35 4.47
C GLU A 629 -18.47 5.40 4.21
N VAL A 630 -17.91 5.39 3.00
CA VAL A 630 -17.01 6.43 2.51
C VAL A 630 -17.85 7.59 1.97
N GLU A 631 -17.80 8.73 2.66
CA GLU A 631 -18.52 9.94 2.27
C GLU A 631 -17.53 10.98 1.74
N ARG A 632 -17.68 11.38 0.48
CA ARG A 632 -16.81 12.40 -0.17
C ARG A 632 -15.31 12.08 -0.07
N GLY A 633 -14.96 10.79 -0.17
CA GLY A 633 -13.56 10.32 -0.07
C GLY A 633 -13.04 10.16 1.36
N HIS A 634 -13.88 10.36 2.37
CA HIS A 634 -13.52 10.26 3.78
C HIS A 634 -14.21 9.08 4.46
N LEU A 635 -13.45 8.31 5.24
CA LEU A 635 -13.94 7.20 6.05
C LEU A 635 -13.88 7.59 7.54
N ARG A 636 -15.05 7.87 8.13
CA ARG A 636 -15.14 8.22 9.55
C ARG A 636 -15.28 6.96 10.42
N VAL A 637 -14.25 6.68 11.22
CA VAL A 637 -14.14 5.44 11.99
C VAL A 637 -14.19 5.71 13.49
N ARG A 638 -15.08 5.02 14.20
CA ARG A 638 -15.20 5.06 15.67
C ARG A 638 -14.54 3.82 16.28
N ILE A 639 -13.53 4.02 17.11
CA ILE A 639 -12.65 2.97 17.65
C ILE A 639 -12.76 2.94 19.19
N PRO A 640 -13.23 1.83 19.80
CA PRO A 640 -13.32 1.68 21.26
C PRO A 640 -11.95 1.81 21.97
N PRO A 641 -11.93 2.02 23.30
CA PRO A 641 -10.69 2.02 24.07
C PRO A 641 -9.97 0.66 23.99
N LEU A 642 -8.63 0.68 23.96
CA LEU A 642 -7.77 -0.52 23.88
C LEU A 642 -8.23 -1.51 22.79
N PHE A 643 -8.49 -0.99 21.59
CA PHE A 643 -9.06 -1.76 20.49
C PHE A 643 -8.33 -1.49 19.18
N GLY A 644 -8.09 -2.58 18.43
CA GLY A 644 -7.65 -2.54 17.05
C GLY A 644 -8.80 -2.96 16.14
N LEU A 645 -9.08 -2.16 15.12
CA LEU A 645 -10.14 -2.39 14.15
C LEU A 645 -9.50 -2.77 12.81
N LEU A 646 -10.02 -3.82 12.19
CA LEU A 646 -9.66 -4.23 10.84
C LEU A 646 -10.91 -4.16 9.96
N LEU A 647 -10.89 -3.22 9.02
CA LEU A 647 -11.96 -3.00 8.06
C LEU A 647 -11.54 -3.53 6.69
N ARG A 648 -12.49 -4.10 5.94
CA ARG A 648 -12.31 -4.51 4.55
C ARG A 648 -13.35 -3.82 3.68
N GLU A 649 -12.96 -3.32 2.52
CA GLU A 649 -13.91 -2.80 1.54
C GLU A 649 -14.81 -3.95 1.04
N ARG A 650 -16.12 -3.71 1.06
CA ARG A 650 -17.09 -4.68 0.58
C ARG A 650 -17.04 -4.68 -0.95
N GLN A 651 -16.65 -5.81 -1.53
CA GLN A 651 -16.80 -6.01 -2.97
C GLN A 651 -18.30 -6.18 -3.29
N GLU A 652 -18.91 -5.15 -3.85
CA GLU A 652 -20.23 -5.27 -4.45
C GLU A 652 -20.11 -5.97 -5.81
N GLU A 653 -21.02 -6.90 -6.11
CA GLU A 653 -21.10 -7.49 -7.44
C GLU A 653 -21.24 -6.38 -8.48
N GLN A 654 -20.31 -6.35 -9.43
CA GLN A 654 -20.29 -5.35 -10.48
C GLN A 654 -21.57 -5.49 -11.33
N ARG A 655 -22.58 -4.67 -11.01
CA ARG A 655 -23.92 -4.76 -11.61
C ARG A 655 -23.94 -4.43 -13.11
N TYR A 656 -22.94 -3.69 -13.60
CA TYR A 656 -22.83 -3.28 -15.00
C TYR A 656 -21.38 -3.38 -15.49
N GLU A 657 -21.22 -3.83 -16.73
CA GLU A 657 -19.93 -3.85 -17.42
C GLU A 657 -19.37 -2.43 -17.61
N ARG A 658 -18.05 -2.24 -17.42
CA ARG A 658 -17.41 -0.94 -17.66
C ARG A 658 -17.44 -0.63 -19.17
N LYS A 659 -17.83 0.60 -19.50
CA LYS A 659 -17.95 1.10 -20.88
C LYS A 659 -17.15 2.38 -21.06
N ALA A 660 -16.59 2.56 -22.26
CA ALA A 660 -15.97 3.81 -22.70
C ALA A 660 -16.85 4.51 -23.75
N GLY A 661 -16.76 5.84 -23.82
CA GLY A 661 -17.54 6.62 -24.78
C GLY A 661 -16.95 7.98 -25.11
N ILE A 662 -17.56 8.64 -26.09
CA ILE A 662 -17.19 9.98 -26.56
C ILE A 662 -18.36 10.94 -26.39
N LEU A 663 -18.09 12.11 -25.82
CA LEU A 663 -19.00 13.27 -25.81
C LEU A 663 -18.80 14.11 -27.08
N LEU A 664 -19.80 14.15 -27.96
CA LEU A 664 -19.77 14.96 -29.17
C LEU A 664 -21.19 15.35 -29.59
N HIS A 665 -21.47 16.64 -29.76
CA HIS A 665 -22.77 17.08 -30.25
C HIS A 665 -22.86 16.94 -31.79
N PRO A 666 -23.99 16.52 -32.39
CA PRO A 666 -24.10 16.32 -33.83
C PRO A 666 -23.75 17.55 -34.68
N THR A 667 -23.95 18.77 -34.17
CA THR A 667 -23.57 20.01 -34.89
C THR A 667 -22.07 20.16 -35.12
N SER A 668 -21.24 19.44 -34.36
CA SER A 668 -19.78 19.42 -34.51
C SER A 668 -19.31 18.51 -35.64
N LEU A 669 -20.21 17.70 -36.22
CA LEU A 669 -19.89 16.86 -37.37
C LEU A 669 -19.86 17.69 -38.66
N PRO A 670 -19.01 17.31 -39.63
CA PRO A 670 -18.98 18.01 -40.91
C PRO A 670 -20.31 17.86 -41.66
N SER A 671 -20.76 18.93 -42.30
CA SER A 671 -21.92 18.91 -43.18
C SER A 671 -21.75 19.91 -44.31
N LYS A 672 -22.13 19.53 -45.52
CA LYS A 672 -22.18 20.44 -46.68
C LYS A 672 -23.27 21.51 -46.56
N TYR A 673 -24.11 21.43 -45.53
CA TYR A 673 -25.13 22.42 -45.20
C TYR A 673 -24.71 23.38 -44.09
N GLY A 674 -23.42 23.40 -43.74
CA GLY A 674 -22.80 24.37 -42.82
C GLY A 674 -22.81 23.96 -41.34
N VAL A 675 -23.82 23.24 -40.87
CA VAL A 675 -23.89 22.68 -39.50
C VAL A 675 -24.10 21.17 -39.56
N GLY A 676 -23.41 20.42 -38.69
CA GLY A 676 -23.65 18.99 -38.55
C GLY A 676 -25.12 18.67 -38.24
N ASP A 677 -25.60 17.58 -38.83
CA ASP A 677 -27.00 17.14 -38.79
C ASP A 677 -27.07 15.61 -38.68
N PHE A 678 -28.28 15.04 -38.72
CA PHE A 678 -28.49 13.58 -38.71
C PHE A 678 -28.20 12.91 -40.06
N GLY A 679 -27.37 13.54 -40.90
CA GLY A 679 -26.96 13.02 -42.20
C GLY A 679 -25.81 12.03 -42.12
N LYS A 680 -25.23 11.73 -43.29
CA LYS A 680 -24.24 10.66 -43.49
C LYS A 680 -23.07 10.67 -42.48
N GLU A 681 -22.59 11.84 -42.09
CA GLU A 681 -21.44 11.95 -41.18
C GLU A 681 -21.77 11.52 -39.75
N ALA A 682 -23.03 11.61 -39.30
CA ALA A 682 -23.47 11.05 -38.02
C ALA A 682 -23.44 9.52 -38.02
N TYR A 683 -23.86 8.88 -39.11
CA TYR A 683 -23.75 7.42 -39.26
C TYR A 683 -22.30 6.97 -39.34
N ARG A 684 -21.47 7.71 -40.07
CA ARG A 684 -20.02 7.46 -40.15
C ARG A 684 -19.34 7.61 -38.78
N PHE A 685 -19.79 8.56 -37.96
CA PHE A 685 -19.28 8.71 -36.60
C PHE A 685 -19.68 7.52 -35.71
N VAL A 686 -20.91 7.01 -35.82
CA VAL A 686 -21.31 5.76 -35.17
C VAL A 686 -20.43 4.59 -35.59
N ASP A 687 -20.15 4.45 -36.89
CA ASP A 687 -19.25 3.41 -37.39
C ASP A 687 -17.84 3.56 -36.81
N PHE A 688 -17.31 4.79 -36.76
CA PHE A 688 -16.03 5.10 -36.13
C PHE A 688 -16.00 4.71 -34.64
N LEU A 689 -17.06 4.99 -33.88
CA LEU A 689 -17.15 4.60 -32.47
C LEU A 689 -17.09 3.08 -32.31
N ALA A 690 -17.83 2.35 -33.14
CA ALA A 690 -17.83 0.88 -33.14
C ALA A 690 -16.45 0.32 -33.49
N ASP A 691 -15.82 0.83 -34.55
CA ASP A 691 -14.48 0.42 -34.98
C ASP A 691 -13.40 0.75 -33.92
N ALA A 692 -13.58 1.83 -33.15
CA ALA A 692 -12.69 2.23 -32.06
C ALA A 692 -12.96 1.51 -30.72
N GLY A 693 -13.90 0.56 -30.68
CA GLY A 693 -14.26 -0.19 -29.48
C GLY A 693 -15.04 0.61 -28.42
N GLN A 694 -15.50 1.83 -28.76
CA GLN A 694 -16.35 2.63 -27.88
C GLN A 694 -17.74 2.00 -27.77
N LYS A 695 -18.42 2.24 -26.65
CA LYS A 695 -19.77 1.71 -26.37
C LYS A 695 -20.81 2.80 -26.16
N VAL A 696 -20.39 4.04 -25.90
CA VAL A 696 -21.30 5.15 -25.59
C VAL A 696 -21.00 6.38 -26.46
N TRP A 697 -22.04 6.97 -27.04
CA TRP A 697 -22.03 8.32 -27.61
C TRP A 697 -22.84 9.24 -26.72
N GLN A 698 -22.16 10.12 -25.96
CA GLN A 698 -22.83 11.13 -25.16
C GLN A 698 -23.15 12.36 -26.02
N ILE A 699 -24.40 12.83 -25.95
CA ILE A 699 -24.93 13.90 -26.78
C ILE A 699 -25.56 14.97 -25.88
N LEU A 700 -25.09 16.22 -26.03
CA LEU A 700 -25.68 17.41 -25.39
C LEU A 700 -27.11 17.67 -25.91
N PRO A 701 -27.93 18.50 -25.25
CA PRO A 701 -29.35 18.63 -25.60
C PRO A 701 -29.57 19.00 -27.07
N LEU A 702 -30.46 18.25 -27.74
CA LEU A 702 -30.78 18.41 -29.16
C LEU A 702 -31.90 19.44 -29.42
N SER A 703 -32.31 20.15 -28.38
CA SER A 703 -33.43 21.07 -28.39
C SER A 703 -33.12 22.36 -29.15
N PRO A 704 -34.13 23.09 -29.67
CA PRO A 704 -33.93 24.38 -30.33
C PRO A 704 -33.23 25.37 -29.40
N VAL A 705 -32.27 26.11 -29.94
CA VAL A 705 -31.50 27.10 -29.17
C VAL A 705 -32.14 28.48 -29.24
N GLY A 706 -32.06 29.23 -28.13
CA GLY A 706 -32.45 30.65 -28.07
C GLY A 706 -31.45 31.60 -28.74
N SER A 707 -31.53 32.88 -28.43
CA SER A 707 -30.69 33.95 -29.01
C SER A 707 -29.19 33.81 -28.74
N SER A 708 -28.80 33.06 -27.71
CA SER A 708 -27.40 32.79 -27.32
C SER A 708 -26.78 31.57 -28.01
N TYR A 709 -27.54 30.84 -28.84
CA TYR A 709 -27.13 29.56 -29.44
C TYR A 709 -26.75 28.45 -28.44
N SER A 710 -27.13 28.60 -27.17
CA SER A 710 -26.90 27.58 -26.13
C SER A 710 -28.00 26.52 -26.12
N PRO A 711 -27.68 25.21 -26.15
CA PRO A 711 -28.65 24.12 -26.00
C PRO A 711 -29.29 24.08 -24.60
N TYR A 712 -28.68 24.74 -23.60
CA TYR A 712 -29.24 24.89 -22.25
C TYR A 712 -30.13 26.12 -22.08
N GLN A 713 -30.29 26.94 -23.12
CA GLN A 713 -31.29 28.02 -23.16
C GLN A 713 -32.31 27.71 -24.25
N SER A 714 -32.98 26.57 -24.09
CA SER A 714 -33.95 26.10 -25.07
C SER A 714 -35.32 26.74 -24.89
N ILE A 715 -35.99 26.97 -26.02
CA ILE A 715 -37.40 27.39 -26.07
C ILE A 715 -38.38 26.23 -25.90
N SER A 716 -37.89 24.98 -25.82
CA SER A 716 -38.68 23.82 -25.39
C SER A 716 -37.79 22.65 -24.94
N ALA A 717 -38.12 22.02 -23.81
CA ALA A 717 -37.45 20.80 -23.35
C ALA A 717 -37.72 19.57 -24.24
N PHE A 718 -38.81 19.58 -25.01
CA PHE A 718 -39.27 18.43 -25.80
C PHE A 718 -38.99 18.55 -27.30
N ALA A 719 -39.08 19.77 -27.84
CA ALA A 719 -38.90 19.97 -29.28
C ALA A 719 -37.46 19.65 -29.71
N GLY A 720 -37.30 19.15 -30.94
CA GLY A 720 -36.03 18.98 -31.60
C GLY A 720 -35.62 20.19 -32.44
N ASN A 721 -34.33 20.47 -32.49
CA ASN A 721 -33.78 21.54 -33.31
C ASN A 721 -33.84 21.19 -34.80
N PHE A 722 -34.70 21.88 -35.57
CA PHE A 722 -34.87 21.62 -37.00
C PHE A 722 -33.59 21.79 -37.82
N MET A 723 -32.57 22.49 -37.31
CA MET A 723 -31.28 22.62 -37.99
C MET A 723 -30.55 21.27 -38.13
N LEU A 724 -30.84 20.31 -37.24
CA LEU A 724 -30.27 18.96 -37.25
C LEU A 724 -30.92 18.02 -38.28
N ILE A 725 -31.95 18.47 -39.00
CA ILE A 725 -32.61 17.66 -40.03
C ILE A 725 -31.72 17.59 -41.27
N ASP A 726 -31.41 16.38 -41.73
CA ASP A 726 -30.79 16.13 -43.03
C ASP A 726 -31.81 16.35 -44.16
N PRO A 727 -31.53 17.23 -45.13
CA PRO A 727 -32.39 17.46 -46.29
C PRO A 727 -32.43 16.31 -47.30
N GLU A 728 -31.40 15.45 -47.36
CA GLU A 728 -31.29 14.43 -48.42
C GLU A 728 -32.44 13.39 -48.39
N PRO A 729 -32.83 12.83 -47.23
CA PRO A 729 -34.00 11.95 -47.14
C PRO A 729 -35.31 12.58 -47.61
N LEU A 730 -35.44 13.92 -47.52
CA LEU A 730 -36.64 14.63 -47.98
C LEU A 730 -36.69 14.68 -49.52
N ALA A 731 -35.54 14.81 -50.18
CA ALA A 731 -35.45 14.67 -51.64
C ALA A 731 -35.75 13.24 -52.08
N ALA A 732 -35.27 12.24 -51.35
CA ALA A 732 -35.54 10.82 -51.64
C ALA A 732 -37.04 10.48 -51.56
N ARG A 733 -37.81 11.18 -50.69
CA ARG A 733 -39.28 11.09 -50.58
C ARG A 733 -40.03 11.90 -51.66
N GLY A 734 -39.31 12.58 -52.54
CA GLY A 734 -39.89 13.45 -53.57
C GLY A 734 -40.45 14.77 -53.03
N TRP A 735 -40.12 15.16 -51.80
CA TRP A 735 -40.56 16.43 -51.22
C TRP A 735 -39.66 17.61 -51.60
N LEU A 736 -38.41 17.33 -51.97
CA LEU A 736 -37.45 18.30 -52.50
C LEU A 736 -36.89 17.82 -53.84
N LYS A 737 -36.40 18.76 -54.66
CA LYS A 737 -35.64 18.44 -55.87
C LYS A 737 -34.14 18.54 -55.56
N GLU A 738 -33.31 17.87 -56.35
CA GLU A 738 -31.84 17.90 -56.17
C GLU A 738 -31.28 19.33 -56.16
N LYS A 739 -31.84 20.22 -57.00
CA LYS A 739 -31.47 21.65 -57.02
C LYS A 739 -31.78 22.41 -55.71
N ASP A 740 -32.69 21.90 -54.88
CA ASP A 740 -33.03 22.51 -53.59
C ASP A 740 -32.00 22.13 -52.50
N LEU A 741 -31.15 21.12 -52.75
CA LEU A 741 -30.09 20.65 -51.84
C LEU A 741 -28.78 21.43 -52.00
N PHE A 742 -28.84 22.66 -52.52
CA PHE A 742 -27.66 23.48 -52.75
C PHE A 742 -27.63 24.68 -51.81
N LEU A 743 -26.68 24.66 -50.88
CA LEU A 743 -26.28 25.83 -50.10
C LEU A 743 -24.88 26.26 -50.59
N PRO A 744 -24.73 27.42 -51.26
CA PRO A 744 -23.43 27.92 -51.64
C PRO A 744 -22.65 28.33 -50.39
N TYR A 745 -21.86 27.42 -49.84
CA TYR A 745 -21.11 27.60 -48.60
C TYR A 745 -19.62 27.47 -48.86
N GLU A 746 -18.80 28.36 -48.27
CA GLU A 746 -17.34 28.25 -48.40
C GLU A 746 -16.83 27.10 -47.55
N ALA A 747 -16.17 26.13 -48.17
CA ALA A 747 -15.50 25.06 -47.43
C ALA A 747 -14.32 25.65 -46.63
N ASN A 748 -14.08 25.13 -45.42
CA ASN A 748 -12.91 25.39 -44.58
C ASN A 748 -12.76 26.81 -43.98
N SER A 749 -13.86 27.55 -43.76
CA SER A 749 -13.81 28.90 -43.17
C SER A 749 -13.50 28.95 -41.66
N GLY A 750 -13.44 27.81 -40.95
CA GLY A 750 -13.28 27.76 -39.47
C GLY A 750 -14.43 28.37 -38.65
N PHE A 751 -15.34 29.11 -39.30
CA PHE A 751 -16.47 29.83 -38.72
C PHE A 751 -17.77 29.52 -39.47
N ILE A 752 -18.88 29.48 -38.74
CA ILE A 752 -20.22 29.24 -39.28
C ILE A 752 -21.09 30.49 -39.29
N ASN A 753 -21.74 30.76 -40.43
CA ASN A 753 -22.84 31.72 -40.51
C ASN A 753 -24.18 31.02 -40.18
N PHE A 754 -24.55 31.04 -38.90
CA PHE A 754 -25.78 30.41 -38.40
C PHE A 754 -27.05 30.94 -39.06
N ASP A 755 -27.14 32.24 -39.30
CA ASP A 755 -28.32 32.86 -39.92
C ASP A 755 -28.58 32.33 -41.33
N ARG A 756 -27.51 32.18 -42.12
CA ARG A 756 -27.59 31.67 -43.47
C ARG A 756 -28.03 30.21 -43.49
N VAL A 757 -27.43 29.37 -42.64
CA VAL A 757 -27.78 27.95 -42.52
C VAL A 757 -29.22 27.78 -42.04
N ARG A 758 -29.62 28.54 -41.02
CA ARG A 758 -30.97 28.55 -40.48
C ARG A 758 -32.01 28.96 -41.51
N THR A 759 -31.73 30.01 -42.29
CA THR A 759 -32.59 30.48 -43.39
C THR A 759 -32.76 29.41 -44.45
N PHE A 760 -31.65 28.80 -44.88
CA PHE A 760 -31.67 27.71 -45.85
C PHE A 760 -32.50 26.51 -45.36
N LYS A 761 -32.22 26.00 -44.16
CA LYS A 761 -32.97 24.86 -43.56
C LYS A 761 -34.46 25.19 -43.42
N LYS A 762 -34.81 26.44 -43.07
CA LYS A 762 -36.20 26.88 -43.00
C LYS A 762 -36.89 26.84 -44.38
N GLU A 763 -36.28 27.42 -45.40
CA GLU A 763 -36.85 27.49 -46.76
C GLU A 763 -37.08 26.11 -47.38
N ILE A 764 -36.13 25.19 -47.22
CA ILE A 764 -36.27 23.83 -47.74
C ILE A 764 -37.34 23.05 -46.96
N LEU A 765 -37.43 23.22 -45.64
CA LEU A 765 -38.48 22.54 -44.85
C LEU A 765 -39.89 23.07 -45.20
N GLU A 766 -40.03 24.37 -45.50
CA GLU A 766 -41.28 24.95 -45.99
C GLU A 766 -41.65 24.44 -47.40
N LYS A 767 -40.67 24.25 -48.29
CA LYS A 767 -40.89 23.60 -49.59
C LYS A 767 -41.31 22.14 -49.42
N ALA A 768 -40.60 21.39 -48.57
CA ALA A 768 -40.88 20.00 -48.29
C ALA A 768 -42.28 19.82 -47.68
N PHE A 769 -42.68 20.70 -46.76
CA PHE A 769 -44.01 20.69 -46.16
C PHE A 769 -45.12 20.90 -47.20
N ARG A 770 -44.95 21.84 -48.15
CA ARG A 770 -45.92 22.04 -49.25
C ARG A 770 -46.09 20.79 -50.11
N ALA A 771 -44.98 20.12 -50.43
CA ALA A 771 -45.02 18.87 -51.19
C ALA A 771 -45.67 17.73 -50.39
N PHE A 772 -45.33 17.61 -49.10
CA PHE A 772 -45.95 16.65 -48.17
C PHE A 772 -47.46 16.84 -48.08
N ARG A 773 -47.94 18.09 -47.95
CA ARG A 773 -49.36 18.42 -47.90
C ARG A 773 -50.09 18.08 -49.21
N ALA A 774 -49.44 18.33 -50.35
CA ALA A 774 -49.99 18.07 -51.67
C ALA A 774 -50.08 16.56 -52.02
N GLN A 775 -49.23 15.72 -51.44
CA GLN A 775 -49.25 14.26 -51.64
C GLN A 775 -50.38 13.55 -50.85
N GLY A 776 -51.24 14.31 -50.16
CA GLY A 776 -52.33 13.80 -49.34
C GLY A 776 -51.84 13.52 -47.92
N ALA A 777 -52.23 14.37 -46.98
CA ALA A 777 -51.86 14.35 -45.55
C ALA A 777 -52.43 13.14 -44.75
N ALA A 778 -52.53 11.96 -45.36
CA ALA A 778 -52.98 10.71 -44.76
C ALA A 778 -51.81 9.77 -44.43
N ASN A 779 -50.62 10.29 -44.14
CA ASN A 779 -49.52 9.48 -43.64
C ASN A 779 -49.86 9.00 -42.22
N ALA A 780 -50.04 7.69 -42.04
CA ALA A 780 -50.40 7.09 -40.76
C ALA A 780 -49.34 7.37 -39.68
N ASP A 781 -48.06 7.35 -40.04
CA ASP A 781 -46.95 7.60 -39.10
C ASP A 781 -46.94 9.06 -38.62
N TYR A 782 -47.27 10.01 -39.50
CA TYR A 782 -47.39 11.41 -39.13
C TYR A 782 -48.53 11.64 -38.16
N ARG A 783 -49.71 11.04 -38.42
CA ARG A 783 -50.85 11.14 -37.49
C ARG A 783 -50.55 10.50 -36.15
N ALA A 784 -49.96 9.31 -36.15
CA ALA A 784 -49.54 8.62 -34.93
C ALA A 784 -48.53 9.45 -34.12
N PHE A 785 -47.57 10.11 -34.78
CA PHE A 785 -46.65 11.03 -34.13
C PHE A 785 -47.38 12.21 -33.50
N CYS A 786 -48.24 12.91 -34.26
CA CYS A 786 -48.98 14.06 -33.75
C CYS A 786 -49.91 13.70 -32.58
N GLU A 787 -50.58 12.54 -32.64
CA GLU A 787 -51.44 12.04 -31.56
C GLU A 787 -50.64 11.70 -30.31
N LYS A 788 -49.51 11.00 -30.47
CA LYS A 788 -48.65 10.59 -29.35
C LYS A 788 -48.00 11.77 -28.64
N GLU A 789 -47.50 12.75 -29.41
CA GLU A 789 -46.73 13.88 -28.90
C GLU A 789 -47.60 15.13 -28.64
N ALA A 790 -48.93 15.01 -28.75
CA ALA A 790 -49.88 16.13 -28.63
C ALA A 790 -49.72 16.96 -27.35
N TYR A 791 -49.33 16.32 -26.24
CA TYR A 791 -49.25 16.95 -24.92
C TYR A 791 -48.23 18.10 -24.83
N TRP A 792 -47.20 18.14 -25.69
CA TRP A 792 -46.23 19.24 -25.76
C TRP A 792 -46.16 19.87 -27.15
N LEU A 793 -46.40 19.07 -28.20
CA LEU A 793 -46.24 19.50 -29.58
C LEU A 793 -47.18 20.65 -29.92
N GLU A 794 -48.41 20.59 -29.41
CA GLU A 794 -49.42 21.61 -29.65
C GLU A 794 -49.06 22.94 -28.99
N ASP A 795 -48.61 22.91 -27.73
CA ASP A 795 -48.18 24.08 -26.99
C ASP A 795 -46.91 24.71 -27.56
N TYR A 796 -45.95 23.89 -27.98
CA TYR A 796 -44.76 24.34 -28.69
C TYR A 796 -45.11 25.07 -30.00
N ALA A 797 -45.99 24.48 -30.82
CA ALA A 797 -46.40 25.08 -32.08
C ALA A 797 -47.21 26.37 -31.87
N LEU A 798 -48.10 26.41 -30.86
CA LEU A 798 -48.83 27.61 -30.49
C LEU A 798 -47.91 28.71 -29.98
N PHE A 799 -46.94 28.37 -29.14
CA PHE A 799 -45.93 29.31 -28.63
C PHE A 799 -45.13 29.93 -29.78
N HIS A 800 -44.64 29.09 -30.70
CA HIS A 800 -43.87 29.57 -31.85
C HIS A 800 -44.73 30.42 -32.81
N ALA A 801 -46.01 30.06 -33.00
CA ALA A 801 -46.97 30.84 -33.76
C ALA A 801 -47.28 32.20 -33.12
N ALA A 802 -47.54 32.23 -31.80
CA ALA A 802 -47.74 33.46 -31.03
C ALA A 802 -46.50 34.36 -31.12
N LYS A 803 -45.32 33.80 -30.89
CA LYS A 803 -44.06 34.52 -30.96
C LYS A 803 -43.84 35.17 -32.33
N LYS A 804 -44.27 34.51 -33.41
CA LYS A 804 -44.25 35.09 -34.76
C LYS A 804 -45.27 36.24 -34.92
N GLU A 805 -46.48 36.12 -34.38
CA GLU A 805 -47.52 37.18 -34.42
C GLU A 805 -47.09 38.43 -33.66
N TYR A 806 -46.40 38.27 -32.52
CA TYR A 806 -45.87 39.35 -31.69
C TYR A 806 -44.42 39.75 -32.05
N GLY A 807 -43.96 39.50 -33.28
CA GLY A 807 -42.68 40.02 -33.78
C GLY A 807 -41.43 39.51 -33.06
N GLY A 808 -41.50 38.38 -32.36
CA GLY A 808 -40.41 37.78 -31.60
C GLY A 808 -40.34 38.18 -30.12
N ALA A 809 -41.28 39.01 -29.64
CA ALA A 809 -41.36 39.41 -28.23
C ALA A 809 -41.50 38.21 -27.28
N ALA A 810 -40.99 38.34 -26.05
CA ALA A 810 -41.12 37.33 -25.02
C ALA A 810 -42.59 37.16 -24.60
N TRP A 811 -42.97 35.98 -24.13
CA TRP A 811 -44.38 35.70 -23.82
C TRP A 811 -44.96 36.56 -22.68
N THR A 812 -44.10 37.12 -21.83
CA THR A 812 -44.47 38.05 -20.76
C THR A 812 -44.96 39.41 -21.30
N GLU A 813 -44.63 39.74 -22.56
CA GLU A 813 -45.01 40.98 -23.25
C GLU A 813 -46.24 40.82 -24.16
N TRP A 814 -46.76 39.60 -24.31
CA TRP A 814 -47.94 39.33 -25.15
C TRP A 814 -49.23 39.85 -24.49
N ASP A 815 -50.29 39.99 -25.29
CA ASP A 815 -51.61 40.39 -24.77
C ASP A 815 -52.05 39.49 -23.62
N ALA A 816 -52.69 40.09 -22.60
CA ALA A 816 -53.05 39.41 -21.36
C ALA A 816 -53.81 38.09 -21.57
N ALA A 817 -54.65 38.01 -22.61
CA ALA A 817 -55.41 36.80 -22.95
C ALA A 817 -54.51 35.66 -23.47
N ILE A 818 -53.48 35.94 -24.28
CA ILE A 818 -52.53 34.93 -24.74
C ILE A 818 -51.51 34.60 -23.64
N LYS A 819 -51.02 35.61 -22.92
CA LYS A 819 -50.10 35.46 -21.78
C LYS A 819 -50.68 34.55 -20.69
N ARG A 820 -51.96 34.74 -20.35
CA ARG A 820 -52.67 33.92 -19.35
C ARG A 820 -53.36 32.69 -19.93
N ARG A 821 -53.15 32.41 -21.22
CA ARG A 821 -53.66 31.23 -21.92
C ARG A 821 -55.18 31.07 -21.81
N ASP A 822 -55.90 32.17 -22.03
CA ASP A 822 -57.37 32.15 -22.12
C ASP A 822 -57.81 31.15 -23.21
N PRO A 823 -58.70 30.18 -22.90
CA PRO A 823 -59.06 29.11 -23.83
C PRO A 823 -59.65 29.59 -25.16
N ASP A 824 -60.41 30.69 -25.16
CA ASP A 824 -61.03 31.23 -26.37
C ASP A 824 -60.00 31.99 -27.21
N ALA A 825 -59.11 32.75 -26.57
CA ALA A 825 -58.00 33.42 -27.24
C ALA A 825 -57.02 32.42 -27.88
N LEU A 826 -56.70 31.32 -27.19
CA LEU A 826 -55.88 30.24 -27.74
C LEU A 826 -56.57 29.51 -28.90
N ARG A 827 -57.88 29.29 -28.82
CA ARG A 827 -58.64 28.69 -29.93
C ARG A 827 -58.63 29.59 -31.17
N ALA A 828 -58.84 30.89 -30.97
CA ALA A 828 -58.78 31.87 -32.06
C ALA A 828 -57.37 31.96 -32.68
N LEU A 829 -56.32 31.94 -31.85
CA LEU A 829 -54.94 31.89 -32.33
C LEU A 829 -54.66 30.61 -33.14
N ARG A 830 -55.11 29.45 -32.65
CA ARG A 830 -54.99 28.15 -33.35
C ARG A 830 -55.64 28.19 -34.73
N GLU A 831 -56.83 28.77 -34.85
CA GLU A 831 -57.53 28.87 -36.13
C GLU A 831 -56.82 29.83 -37.10
N ARG A 832 -56.34 30.98 -36.62
CA ARG A 832 -55.61 31.97 -37.43
C ARG A 832 -54.25 31.46 -37.90
N GLN A 833 -53.54 30.70 -37.07
CA GLN A 833 -52.16 30.25 -37.31
C GLN A 833 -52.03 28.76 -37.68
N ARG A 834 -53.12 28.11 -38.09
CA ARG A 834 -53.16 26.66 -38.40
C ARG A 834 -52.01 26.21 -39.31
N ASP A 835 -51.76 26.94 -40.39
CA ASP A 835 -50.71 26.61 -41.36
C ASP A 835 -49.29 26.68 -40.76
N ALA A 836 -49.06 27.62 -39.85
CA ALA A 836 -47.77 27.75 -39.17
C ALA A 836 -47.56 26.60 -38.17
N MET A 837 -48.62 26.22 -37.45
CA MET A 837 -48.58 25.10 -36.52
C MET A 837 -48.35 23.76 -37.23
N GLU A 838 -49.05 23.51 -38.34
CA GLU A 838 -48.85 22.27 -39.12
C GLU A 838 -47.43 22.17 -39.69
N LEU A 839 -46.81 23.29 -40.05
CA LEU A 839 -45.40 23.30 -40.46
C LEU A 839 -44.48 22.89 -39.31
N ASP A 840 -44.72 23.35 -38.09
CA ASP A 840 -43.91 22.95 -36.94
C ASP A 840 -44.15 21.48 -36.55
N TYR A 841 -45.38 20.98 -36.66
CA TYR A 841 -45.68 19.55 -36.53
C TYR A 841 -44.88 18.72 -37.53
N PHE A 842 -44.83 19.15 -38.79
CA PHE A 842 -44.05 18.49 -39.82
C PHE A 842 -42.54 18.51 -39.51
N LYS A 843 -41.98 19.64 -39.07
CA LYS A 843 -40.55 19.72 -38.68
C LYS A 843 -40.23 18.75 -37.55
N GLN A 844 -41.06 18.71 -36.51
CA GLN A 844 -40.86 17.82 -35.37
C GLN A 844 -41.02 16.35 -35.75
N TYR A 845 -41.98 16.02 -36.62
CA TYR A 845 -42.12 14.67 -37.17
C TYR A 845 -40.87 14.22 -37.95
N VAL A 846 -40.36 15.08 -38.83
CA VAL A 846 -39.16 14.79 -39.62
C VAL A 846 -37.94 14.62 -38.71
N PHE A 847 -37.76 15.53 -37.74
CA PHE A 847 -36.70 15.44 -36.74
C PHE A 847 -36.77 14.10 -36.00
N HIS A 848 -37.95 13.77 -35.43
CA HIS A 848 -38.17 12.55 -34.66
C HIS A 848 -37.87 11.29 -35.48
N THR A 849 -38.31 11.28 -36.74
CA THR A 849 -38.07 10.16 -37.66
C THR A 849 -36.58 9.94 -37.93
N GLN A 850 -35.84 11.02 -38.21
CA GLN A 850 -34.40 10.91 -38.50
C GLN A 850 -33.59 10.58 -37.24
N TRP A 851 -33.95 11.18 -36.11
CA TRP A 851 -33.30 10.93 -34.82
C TRP A 851 -33.45 9.46 -34.41
N ASN A 852 -34.66 8.91 -34.45
CA ASN A 852 -34.88 7.50 -34.11
C ASN A 852 -34.13 6.56 -35.06
N ARG A 853 -34.03 6.89 -36.35
CA ARG A 853 -33.26 6.08 -37.30
C ARG A 853 -31.76 6.06 -36.98
N LEU A 854 -31.19 7.20 -36.61
CA LEU A 854 -29.79 7.27 -36.16
C LEU A 854 -29.59 6.49 -34.86
N HIS A 855 -30.52 6.63 -33.91
CA HIS A 855 -30.51 5.91 -32.65
C HIS A 855 -30.60 4.39 -32.85
N ASP A 856 -31.47 3.91 -33.72
CA ASP A 856 -31.61 2.50 -34.06
C ASP A 856 -30.35 1.97 -34.76
N TYR A 857 -29.72 2.78 -35.62
CA TYR A 857 -28.44 2.44 -36.24
C TYR A 857 -27.31 2.31 -35.22
N ALA A 858 -27.19 3.26 -34.28
CA ALA A 858 -26.24 3.20 -33.18
C ALA A 858 -26.43 1.93 -32.35
N ARG A 859 -27.67 1.64 -31.96
CA ARG A 859 -28.01 0.41 -31.22
C ARG A 859 -27.62 -0.86 -31.99
N ALA A 860 -27.90 -0.91 -33.30
CA ALA A 860 -27.53 -2.05 -34.14
C ALA A 860 -26.00 -2.26 -34.23
N LYS A 861 -25.21 -1.21 -34.02
CA LYS A 861 -23.75 -1.23 -33.95
C LYS A 861 -23.19 -1.48 -32.53
N GLY A 862 -24.06 -1.69 -31.54
CA GLY A 862 -23.66 -1.85 -30.14
C GLY A 862 -23.20 -0.55 -29.47
N ILE A 863 -23.64 0.60 -30.00
CA ILE A 863 -23.40 1.93 -29.44
C ILE A 863 -24.67 2.43 -28.75
N GLU A 864 -24.55 2.73 -27.46
CA GLU A 864 -25.60 3.35 -26.67
C GLU A 864 -25.50 4.88 -26.78
N ILE A 865 -26.63 5.55 -27.01
CA ILE A 865 -26.68 7.01 -26.98
C ILE A 865 -27.06 7.45 -25.57
N LEU A 866 -26.17 8.21 -24.93
CA LEU A 866 -26.42 8.86 -23.64
C LEU A 866 -26.84 10.30 -23.91
N GLY A 867 -28.14 10.56 -23.85
CA GLY A 867 -28.68 11.92 -24.00
C GLY A 867 -28.45 12.77 -22.75
N ASP A 868 -28.35 14.08 -22.96
CA ASP A 868 -28.35 15.09 -21.92
C ASP A 868 -29.66 15.90 -21.95
N MET A 869 -30.06 16.42 -20.79
CA MET A 869 -31.25 17.24 -20.63
C MET A 869 -30.88 18.64 -20.16
N PRO A 870 -31.53 19.70 -20.65
CA PRO A 870 -31.30 21.04 -20.12
C PRO A 870 -31.62 21.09 -18.62
N ILE A 871 -30.65 21.47 -17.78
CA ILE A 871 -30.86 21.62 -16.32
C ILE A 871 -31.86 22.74 -16.02
N PHE A 872 -31.89 23.78 -16.85
CA PHE A 872 -32.81 24.90 -16.76
C PHE A 872 -33.51 25.12 -18.11
N ILE A 873 -34.81 25.36 -18.08
CA ILE A 873 -35.58 25.77 -19.25
C ILE A 873 -35.55 27.31 -19.31
N ALA A 874 -35.44 27.90 -20.50
CA ALA A 874 -35.44 29.36 -20.63
C ALA A 874 -36.79 29.94 -20.15
N GLN A 875 -36.78 31.09 -19.47
CA GLN A 875 -38.00 31.80 -19.06
C GLN A 875 -38.92 32.01 -20.27
N ASP A 876 -38.37 32.46 -21.39
CA ASP A 876 -39.09 32.68 -22.63
C ASP A 876 -39.18 31.40 -23.50
N SER A 877 -39.93 30.42 -23.01
CA SER A 877 -40.11 29.09 -23.62
C SER A 877 -41.56 28.65 -23.66
N ALA A 878 -41.84 27.65 -24.51
CA ALA A 878 -43.15 27.01 -24.58
C ALA A 878 -43.53 26.32 -23.26
N ASP A 879 -42.57 25.68 -22.59
CA ASP A 879 -42.85 24.91 -21.37
C ASP A 879 -43.20 25.83 -20.19
N VAL A 880 -42.46 26.94 -20.01
CA VAL A 880 -42.78 27.94 -18.97
C VAL A 880 -44.09 28.63 -19.27
N TRP A 881 -44.34 29.03 -20.53
CA TRP A 881 -45.60 29.65 -20.93
C TRP A 881 -46.80 28.73 -20.73
N ALA A 882 -46.70 27.45 -21.10
CA ALA A 882 -47.78 26.48 -21.00
C ALA A 882 -48.02 25.97 -19.57
N HIS A 883 -46.97 25.89 -18.76
CA HIS A 883 -47.01 25.31 -17.42
C HIS A 883 -46.50 26.27 -16.34
N GLN A 884 -46.94 27.53 -16.36
CA GLN A 884 -46.55 28.58 -15.41
C GLN A 884 -46.61 28.14 -13.93
N HIS A 885 -47.57 27.29 -13.58
CA HIS A 885 -47.76 26.74 -12.23
C HIS A 885 -46.62 25.82 -11.72
N LEU A 886 -45.71 25.37 -12.60
CA LEU A 886 -44.56 24.56 -12.22
C LEU A 886 -43.32 25.39 -11.89
N PHE A 887 -43.38 26.72 -12.09
CA PHE A 887 -42.25 27.62 -11.96
C PHE A 887 -42.54 28.72 -10.93
N ASP A 888 -41.49 29.21 -10.25
CA ASP A 888 -41.58 30.34 -9.32
C ASP A 888 -41.50 31.64 -10.13
N LEU A 889 -42.66 32.15 -10.54
CA LEU A 889 -42.82 33.32 -11.42
C LEU A 889 -43.48 34.46 -10.64
N ASN A 890 -43.11 35.71 -10.97
CA ASN A 890 -43.76 36.89 -10.42
C ASN A 890 -45.15 37.12 -11.06
N GLU A 891 -45.93 38.09 -10.58
CA GLU A 891 -47.28 38.38 -11.13
C GLU A 891 -47.28 38.77 -12.62
N ASP A 892 -46.13 39.23 -13.14
CA ASP A 892 -45.89 39.55 -14.54
C ASP A 892 -45.26 38.40 -15.36
N GLY A 893 -45.05 37.24 -14.75
CA GLY A 893 -44.60 36.02 -15.43
C GLY A 893 -43.10 35.79 -15.44
#